data_AF-A0A8S9XUJ2-F1
#
_entry.id   AF-A0A8S9XUJ2-F1
#
_cell.length_a   1.000
_cell.length_b   1.000
_cell.length_c   1.000
_cell.angle_alpha   90.00
_cell.angle_beta   90.00
_cell.angle_gamma   90.00
#
_symmetry.space_group_name_H-M   'P 1'
#
loop_
_entity.id
_entity.type
_entity.pdbx_description
1 polymer ?
#
loop_
_entity_poly.entity_id
_entity_poly.type
_entity_poly.pdbx_seq_one_letter_code
_entity_poly.pdbx_strand_id
1 'polypeptide(L)'
;MSAASLFFVLVVTTFNQRVIFGQTFVEAWEDANTPLVEITVSPLATTSSLRVLDISWNVHKQWRTGDWVALYNEPPITKSQSSLFIGTIESSKGWIRTGILENRTSSKVPDFNKKCLGFWAAYWNNGEDEPVATTCLSTNPTWMADNWESIKRLKLSQVLLPGCHNAGSYQLAYSPFEPSVFDKYVFTQDESVLEQLIHGARYLDFRVGRYSRVKSLVDLIIRPQESVFWLNHDFVQVNKLLTVLNEIKMFLNNTQEIVVVDVHAFPVGFKKRMESHVELLGYLKLHLGDHLVSYMGYETTLEQVRATGKRLIVAYNRISIVHMHYSSVWRPVSQKWGDARSVEELHDYIIRTMSKPHLSGMFAVMAELTPNAWDVVTDEQRGLRTMMDACNHNVTDWFRDKWGLTTNAVAVDFIRSPFFESINFQLQDRERPGSPFIEITVSSLATASAIRVLDLAWSCPKAWKSGDWVALYNVPPRDKKQDSLFSITVATEKGWVRTGVQEKRLFPEEPDFTKKCLGFWAVYWRQADEEPVATTCLTTNPTWMQDNWDSIKNVRLKQVFLPGSHDAGAYQLAYSPFAPSYFQKYVFAQDESILEQLIHGARYLDFRIGRYPSGFWLNHDIARVHVLEFVFEDIKLFLNKTKEIVVIDLHAFPVGFKERPESHAELVEFIKLQIGDHLVGFMGYETTLQQIRDTGKRLIIAYNDPSIVPKYPLYLWFPISQKWGNVRSVTDLRNYLAKVMNSKPPRSTMWAAMAEMTPDAWSILSDKFNGLRNMADLSNHNMTEWFRDEWGHKANIVAVDFIRSSGIVAAAIRWNREKSFARLQKRSLIKP
;
A
#
# COMPACT_ATOMS: atom_id res chain seq x y z
N MET A 1 53.19 42.07 -10.95
CA MET A 1 52.20 42.41 -12.01
C MET A 1 51.16 41.30 -11.99
N SER A 2 50.17 41.37 -11.09
CA SER A 2 48.88 42.13 -11.14
C SER A 2 47.84 41.37 -11.99
N ALA A 3 46.82 40.73 -11.41
CA ALA A 3 45.64 41.25 -10.69
C ALA A 3 44.55 41.81 -11.64
N ALA A 4 43.39 41.12 -11.59
CA ALA A 4 42.00 41.60 -11.50
C ALA A 4 41.35 42.56 -12.54
N SER A 5 40.04 42.32 -12.70
CA SER A 5 38.93 43.25 -13.05
C SER A 5 38.60 43.41 -14.54
N LEU A 6 37.47 42.89 -15.05
CA LEU A 6 36.03 43.31 -14.98
C LEU A 6 35.59 44.21 -16.16
N PHE A 7 34.56 43.78 -16.90
CA PHE A 7 33.34 44.48 -17.38
C PHE A 7 32.75 43.71 -18.61
N PHE A 8 31.66 42.93 -18.46
CA PHE A 8 30.23 43.27 -18.61
C PHE A 8 29.78 43.73 -20.01
N VAL A 9 28.91 42.94 -20.68
CA VAL A 9 27.60 43.38 -21.21
C VAL A 9 26.64 42.19 -21.35
N LEU A 10 25.42 42.45 -20.86
CA LEU A 10 24.13 41.76 -20.96
C LEU A 10 23.72 41.32 -22.38
N VAL A 11 23.14 40.12 -22.51
CA VAL A 11 21.93 39.91 -23.35
C VAL A 11 20.98 38.98 -22.60
N VAL A 12 19.81 39.54 -22.28
CA VAL A 12 18.64 38.88 -21.70
C VAL A 12 17.94 38.08 -22.81
N THR A 13 17.81 36.78 -22.63
CA THR A 13 16.65 36.00 -23.13
C THR A 13 16.23 35.03 -22.04
N THR A 14 15.05 35.30 -21.49
CA THR A 14 14.35 34.55 -20.46
C THR A 14 13.81 33.22 -21.02
N PHE A 15 14.31 32.10 -20.54
CA PHE A 15 13.58 30.82 -20.53
C PHE A 15 13.42 30.36 -19.08
N ASN A 16 12.28 30.74 -18.51
CA ASN A 16 11.78 30.23 -17.24
C ASN A 16 11.34 28.77 -17.42
N GLN A 17 12.24 27.81 -17.18
CA GLN A 17 11.83 26.45 -16.82
C GLN A 17 11.84 26.33 -15.29
N ARG A 18 10.76 26.82 -14.67
CA ARG A 18 10.41 26.49 -13.29
C ARG A 18 10.02 25.02 -13.25
N VAL A 19 11.00 24.16 -12.97
CA VAL A 19 10.75 22.79 -12.53
C VAL A 19 10.24 22.89 -11.10
N ILE A 20 8.92 22.99 -10.95
CA ILE A 20 8.25 23.01 -9.65
C ILE A 20 8.27 21.58 -9.12
N PHE A 21 9.31 21.27 -8.35
CA PHE A 21 9.40 20.03 -7.59
C PHE A 21 8.35 20.04 -6.49
N GLY A 22 7.45 19.09 -6.55
CA GLY A 22 6.84 18.57 -5.35
C GLY A 22 5.57 17.83 -5.67
N GLN A 23 5.51 16.65 -5.12
CA GLN A 23 4.34 16.21 -4.43
C GLN A 23 4.80 15.94 -3.02
N THR A 24 3.83 15.96 -2.11
CA THR A 24 3.83 15.17 -0.90
C THR A 24 2.47 14.64 -0.59
N PHE A 25 2.30 13.37 -0.95
CA PHE A 25 1.53 12.36 -0.27
C PHE A 25 1.40 12.67 1.24
N VAL A 26 0.33 13.35 1.66
CA VAL A 26 -0.33 13.09 2.94
C VAL A 26 -1.58 12.35 2.55
N GLU A 27 -1.80 11.15 3.09
CA GLU A 27 -3.14 10.56 3.20
C GLU A 27 -3.06 9.20 3.90
N ALA A 28 -3.01 9.27 5.22
CA ALA A 28 -2.93 8.09 6.07
C ALA A 28 -3.70 8.24 7.39
N TRP A 29 -4.87 8.91 7.43
CA TRP A 29 -5.52 9.22 8.71
C TRP A 29 -7.06 9.14 8.70
N GLU A 30 -7.59 7.94 8.90
CA GLU A 30 -9.00 7.71 9.26
C GLU A 30 -9.20 6.93 10.59
N ASP A 31 -8.16 6.77 11.41
CA ASP A 31 -8.28 6.48 12.86
C ASP A 31 -7.69 7.65 13.70
N ALA A 32 -7.44 8.76 13.01
CA ALA A 32 -6.78 9.99 13.42
C ALA A 32 -7.61 10.92 14.30
N ASN A 33 -8.62 10.41 14.98
CA ASN A 33 -9.34 11.22 15.94
C ASN A 33 -9.21 10.66 17.35
N THR A 34 -8.52 9.53 17.54
CA THR A 34 -8.23 9.03 18.89
C THR A 34 -7.17 9.92 19.53
N PRO A 35 -7.50 10.63 20.62
CA PRO A 35 -6.54 11.46 21.32
C PRO A 35 -5.38 10.61 21.83
N LEU A 36 -4.17 11.10 21.61
CA LEU A 36 -2.94 10.41 21.98
C LEU A 36 -2.11 11.31 22.89
N VAL A 37 -1.53 10.67 23.90
CA VAL A 37 -0.46 11.23 24.73
C VAL A 37 0.69 10.23 24.74
N GLU A 38 1.92 10.71 24.61
CA GLU A 38 3.15 9.92 24.56
C GLU A 38 4.17 10.48 25.55
N ILE A 39 5.01 9.62 26.11
CA ILE A 39 6.18 10.03 26.88
C ILE A 39 7.42 9.70 26.04
N THR A 40 8.24 10.69 25.75
CA THR A 40 9.54 10.50 25.09
C THR A 40 10.68 10.94 25.99
N VAL A 41 11.89 10.45 25.71
CA VAL A 41 13.09 10.82 26.44
C VAL A 41 13.91 11.72 25.53
N SER A 42 14.17 12.96 25.96
CA SER A 42 14.99 13.89 25.22
C SER A 42 16.42 13.34 25.07
N PRO A 43 17.04 13.46 23.88
CA PRO A 43 18.42 13.07 23.65
C PRO A 43 19.43 14.03 24.30
N LEU A 44 18.99 15.18 24.82
CA LEU A 44 19.89 16.15 25.44
C LEU A 44 20.54 15.57 26.70
N ALA A 45 21.85 15.78 26.76
CA ALA A 45 22.68 15.52 27.93
C ALA A 45 23.37 16.83 28.30
N THR A 46 23.20 17.26 29.54
CA THR A 46 23.91 18.41 30.12
C THR A 46 24.78 17.93 31.30
N THR A 47 25.58 18.84 31.86
CA THR A 47 26.37 18.56 33.06
C THR A 47 25.53 18.35 34.32
N SER A 48 24.25 18.78 34.31
CA SER A 48 23.33 18.69 35.44
C SER A 48 22.14 17.73 35.23
N SER A 49 21.84 17.36 33.99
CA SER A 49 20.70 16.50 33.64
C SER A 49 21.01 15.56 32.48
N LEU A 50 20.49 14.33 32.58
CA LEU A 50 20.51 13.33 31.51
C LEU A 50 19.11 12.72 31.44
N ARG A 51 18.58 12.51 30.22
CA ARG A 51 17.29 11.83 29.99
C ARG A 51 16.10 12.55 30.62
N VAL A 52 15.85 13.78 30.18
CA VAL A 52 14.64 14.52 30.59
C VAL A 52 13.42 13.96 29.85
N LEU A 53 12.32 13.77 30.55
CA LEU A 53 11.06 13.32 29.98
C LEU A 53 10.33 14.48 29.28
N ASP A 54 9.89 14.23 28.06
CA ASP A 54 8.98 15.08 27.32
C ASP A 54 7.61 14.40 27.26
N ILE A 55 6.53 15.20 27.31
CA ILE A 55 5.17 14.73 27.03
C ILE A 55 4.76 15.30 25.68
N SER A 56 4.37 14.42 24.76
CA SER A 56 3.84 14.81 23.45
C SER A 56 2.36 14.45 23.38
N TRP A 57 1.57 15.26 22.68
CA TRP A 57 0.15 14.98 22.47
C TRP A 57 -0.25 15.23 21.03
N ASN A 58 -1.22 14.44 20.58
CA ASN A 58 -1.97 14.71 19.37
C ASN A 58 -3.43 14.36 19.64
N VAL A 59 -4.25 15.38 19.86
CA VAL A 59 -5.69 15.24 20.13
C VAL A 59 -6.55 15.73 18.97
N HIS A 60 -5.92 16.04 17.84
CA HIS A 60 -6.56 16.41 16.58
C HIS A 60 -7.60 17.53 16.74
N LYS A 61 -8.90 17.24 16.73
CA LYS A 61 -9.97 18.24 16.88
C LYS A 61 -10.59 18.29 18.27
N GLN A 62 -10.09 17.49 19.22
CA GLN A 62 -10.68 17.34 20.55
C GLN A 62 -10.14 18.33 21.58
N TRP A 63 -9.14 19.15 21.21
CA TRP A 63 -8.58 20.17 22.10
C TRP A 63 -9.60 21.24 22.45
N ARG A 64 -9.68 21.58 23.74
CA ARG A 64 -10.47 22.69 24.28
C ARG A 64 -9.54 23.64 25.04
N THR A 65 -9.88 24.94 25.03
CA THR A 65 -9.15 25.94 25.82
C THR A 65 -9.18 25.55 27.30
N GLY A 66 -8.00 25.47 27.92
CA GLY A 66 -7.83 25.06 29.32
C GLY A 66 -7.53 23.58 29.53
N ASP A 67 -7.46 22.77 28.47
CA ASP A 67 -6.93 21.42 28.54
C ASP A 67 -5.44 21.42 28.93
N TRP A 68 -5.00 20.33 29.55
CA TRP A 68 -3.66 20.22 30.14
C TRP A 68 -3.14 18.79 30.07
N VAL A 69 -1.82 18.66 30.08
CA VAL A 69 -1.13 17.37 30.24
C VAL A 69 -0.50 17.27 31.61
N ALA A 70 -0.35 16.06 32.12
CA ALA A 70 0.40 15.82 33.34
C ALA A 70 1.16 14.52 33.33
N LEU A 71 2.24 14.50 34.12
CA LEU A 71 3.08 13.34 34.36
C LEU A 71 2.86 12.82 35.78
N TYR A 72 2.84 11.50 35.94
CA TYR A 72 2.57 10.78 37.18
C TYR A 72 3.57 9.64 37.38
N ASN A 73 3.71 9.18 38.62
CA ASN A 73 4.48 7.99 39.01
C ASN A 73 3.63 6.70 39.00
N GLU A 74 2.32 6.82 38.83
CA GLU A 74 1.35 5.71 38.80
C GLU A 74 0.23 6.02 37.79
N PRO A 75 -0.58 5.03 37.36
CA PRO A 75 -1.64 5.26 36.40
C PRO A 75 -2.59 6.39 36.84
N PRO A 76 -2.86 7.40 35.99
CA PRO A 76 -3.72 8.51 36.34
C PRO A 76 -5.20 8.09 36.27
N ILE A 77 -5.92 8.31 37.37
CA ILE A 77 -7.35 7.94 37.51
C ILE A 77 -8.22 9.18 37.69
N THR A 78 -7.77 10.19 38.44
CA THR A 78 -8.55 11.40 38.74
C THR A 78 -7.72 12.68 38.66
N LYS A 79 -8.38 13.81 38.43
CA LYS A 79 -7.74 15.15 38.40
C LYS A 79 -7.10 15.58 39.74
N SER A 80 -7.56 15.01 40.85
CA SER A 80 -7.05 15.32 42.20
C SER A 80 -5.80 14.53 42.58
N GLN A 81 -5.38 13.57 41.75
CA GLN A 81 -4.18 12.78 41.96
C GLN A 81 -2.92 13.65 41.88
N SER A 82 -1.95 13.39 42.75
CA SER A 82 -0.69 14.14 42.76
C SER A 82 0.13 13.85 41.50
N SER A 83 0.40 14.89 40.71
CA SER A 83 1.22 14.83 39.51
C SER A 83 2.66 15.28 39.78
N LEU A 84 3.62 14.67 39.08
CA LEU A 84 5.02 15.10 39.03
C LEU A 84 5.19 16.40 38.24
N PHE A 85 4.34 16.61 37.23
CA PHE A 85 4.38 17.76 36.34
C PHE A 85 2.98 18.06 35.79
N ILE A 86 2.67 19.34 35.60
CA ILE A 86 1.47 19.82 34.90
C ILE A 86 1.91 20.83 33.84
N GLY A 87 1.43 20.66 32.61
CA GLY A 87 1.67 21.55 31.48
C GLY A 87 0.37 22.02 30.84
N THR A 88 0.26 23.32 30.57
CA THR A 88 -0.87 23.89 29.82
C THR A 88 -0.73 23.60 28.33
N ILE A 89 -1.86 23.34 27.66
CA ILE A 89 -1.88 23.02 26.23
C ILE A 89 -2.47 24.18 25.44
N GLU A 90 -1.71 24.68 24.47
CA GLU A 90 -2.09 25.82 23.62
C GLU A 90 -2.54 25.40 22.21
N SER A 91 -2.37 24.13 21.86
CA SER A 91 -2.63 23.60 20.52
C SER A 91 -3.12 22.16 20.59
N SER A 92 -3.82 21.71 19.54
CA SER A 92 -4.28 20.32 19.42
C SER A 92 -3.15 19.29 19.33
N LYS A 93 -1.94 19.75 19.04
CA LYS A 93 -0.76 18.92 18.89
C LYS A 93 0.45 19.71 19.34
N GLY A 94 1.32 19.06 20.09
CA GLY A 94 2.53 19.68 20.60
C GLY A 94 3.27 18.74 21.53
N TRP A 95 4.31 19.27 22.15
CA TRP A 95 5.07 18.59 23.16
C TRP A 95 5.56 19.59 24.21
N ILE A 96 5.86 19.10 25.40
CA ILE A 96 6.39 19.92 26.50
C ILE A 96 7.46 19.16 27.26
N ARG A 97 8.56 19.86 27.55
CA ARG A 97 9.65 19.35 28.39
C ARG A 97 9.28 19.47 29.86
N THR A 98 9.29 18.35 30.58
CA THR A 98 8.81 18.32 31.97
C THR A 98 9.85 18.74 33.00
N GLY A 99 11.15 18.63 32.66
CA GLY A 99 12.25 18.76 33.62
C GLY A 99 12.43 17.54 34.54
N ILE A 100 11.55 16.54 34.45
CA ILE A 100 11.63 15.30 35.22
C ILE A 100 12.65 14.37 34.57
N LEU A 101 13.56 13.83 35.38
CA LEU A 101 14.59 12.90 34.92
C LEU A 101 14.07 11.46 34.89
N GLU A 102 14.38 10.75 33.81
CA GLU A 102 14.23 9.30 33.74
C GLU A 102 15.27 8.65 34.66
N ASN A 103 14.89 8.32 35.89
CA ASN A 103 15.81 7.77 36.89
C ASN A 103 16.01 6.26 36.71
N ARG A 104 16.50 5.83 35.54
CA ARG A 104 16.70 4.42 35.21
C ARG A 104 18.09 3.96 35.69
N THR A 105 18.09 3.00 36.61
CA THR A 105 19.31 2.23 36.93
C THR A 105 19.42 1.08 35.92
N SER A 106 20.64 0.80 35.44
CA SER A 106 20.90 -0.34 34.55
C SER A 106 20.42 -1.63 35.23
N SER A 107 19.29 -2.17 34.76
CA SER A 107 18.87 -3.52 35.15
C SER A 107 19.92 -4.48 34.59
N LYS A 108 20.60 -5.22 35.47
CA LYS A 108 21.59 -6.23 35.05
C LYS A 108 20.97 -7.39 34.25
N VAL A 109 19.64 -7.52 34.28
CA VAL A 109 18.89 -8.55 33.56
C VAL A 109 17.99 -7.88 32.51
N PRO A 110 18.18 -8.16 31.21
CA PRO A 110 17.28 -7.70 30.16
C PRO A 110 15.88 -8.27 30.33
N ASP A 111 14.85 -7.48 30.03
CA ASP A 111 13.45 -7.90 30.07
C ASP A 111 12.84 -7.81 28.67
N PHE A 112 12.29 -8.92 28.22
CA PHE A 112 11.73 -9.07 26.87
C PHE A 112 10.20 -9.01 26.86
N ASN A 113 9.59 -8.55 27.95
CA ASN A 113 8.16 -8.25 28.02
C ASN A 113 7.92 -6.74 27.94
N LYS A 114 6.78 -6.35 27.37
CA LYS A 114 6.28 -4.97 27.45
C LYS A 114 6.02 -4.62 28.91
N LYS A 115 6.61 -3.52 29.38
CA LYS A 115 6.40 -3.00 30.74
C LYS A 115 6.48 -1.49 30.79
N CYS A 116 5.70 -0.90 31.70
CA CYS A 116 5.86 0.50 32.07
C CYS A 116 7.12 0.70 32.92
N LEU A 117 7.81 1.82 32.72
CA LEU A 117 9.06 2.20 33.37
C LEU A 117 8.84 3.20 34.52
N GLY A 118 7.65 3.16 35.15
CA GLY A 118 7.33 3.95 36.35
C GLY A 118 6.88 5.39 36.09
N PHE A 119 6.67 5.78 34.82
CA PHE A 119 6.13 7.08 34.45
C PHE A 119 4.87 6.93 33.61
N TRP A 120 3.86 7.72 33.94
CA TRP A 120 2.58 7.77 33.25
C TRP A 120 2.27 9.19 32.83
N ALA A 121 1.64 9.38 31.67
CA ALA A 121 1.17 10.67 31.22
C ALA A 121 -0.32 10.60 30.92
N ALA A 122 -1.02 11.70 31.15
CA ALA A 122 -2.40 11.89 30.78
C ALA A 122 -2.62 13.21 30.05
N TYR A 123 -3.54 13.18 29.10
CA TYR A 123 -4.21 14.36 28.57
C TYR A 123 -5.55 14.52 29.29
N TRP A 124 -5.80 15.71 29.84
CA TRP A 124 -7.02 16.02 30.57
C TRP A 124 -7.84 17.06 29.84
N ASN A 125 -9.14 16.76 29.69
CA ASN A 125 -10.10 17.77 29.31
C ASN A 125 -10.52 18.58 30.54
N ASN A 126 -10.55 19.91 30.45
CA ASN A 126 -10.94 20.74 31.58
C ASN A 126 -12.37 20.44 32.10
N GLY A 127 -13.27 19.97 31.22
CA GLY A 127 -14.67 19.69 31.55
C GLY A 127 -15.02 18.25 31.98
N GLU A 128 -14.08 17.31 31.98
CA GLU A 128 -14.36 15.86 32.20
C GLU A 128 -13.57 15.31 33.39
N ASP A 129 -14.12 14.39 34.18
CA ASP A 129 -13.46 13.86 35.39
C ASP A 129 -12.47 12.72 35.13
N GLU A 130 -12.46 12.17 33.91
CA GLU A 130 -11.57 11.11 33.44
C GLU A 130 -10.56 11.63 32.40
N PRO A 131 -9.37 11.00 32.29
CA PRO A 131 -8.37 11.42 31.31
C PRO A 131 -8.79 11.01 29.89
N VAL A 132 -8.62 11.93 28.93
CA VAL A 132 -8.97 11.73 27.52
C VAL A 132 -8.05 10.71 26.86
N ALA A 133 -6.77 10.74 27.23
CA ALA A 133 -5.76 9.80 26.79
C ALA A 133 -4.79 9.54 27.94
N THR A 134 -4.34 8.30 28.08
CA THR A 134 -3.30 7.93 29.04
C THR A 134 -2.26 7.05 28.38
N THR A 135 -1.03 7.12 28.85
CA THR A 135 0.06 6.25 28.43
C THR A 135 1.03 6.05 29.58
N CYS A 136 1.93 5.08 29.42
CA CYS A 136 3.11 4.97 30.25
C CYS A 136 4.37 4.95 29.38
N LEU A 137 5.47 5.49 29.90
CA LEU A 137 6.78 5.26 29.30
C LEU A 137 7.05 3.76 29.39
N SER A 138 7.20 3.08 28.27
CA SER A 138 7.28 1.61 28.24
C SER A 138 8.29 1.07 27.24
N THR A 139 8.72 -0.17 27.48
CA THR A 139 9.44 -0.99 26.51
C THR A 139 8.45 -1.63 25.52
N ASN A 140 8.91 -1.93 24.30
CA ASN A 140 8.09 -2.60 23.30
C ASN A 140 8.82 -3.74 22.54
N PRO A 141 9.30 -4.77 23.26
CA PRO A 141 10.14 -5.83 22.70
C PRO A 141 9.38 -6.84 21.83
N THR A 142 8.05 -6.89 21.88
CA THR A 142 7.22 -7.93 21.26
C THR A 142 6.15 -7.39 20.31
N TRP A 143 6.24 -6.12 19.89
CA TRP A 143 5.15 -5.49 19.14
C TRP A 143 4.75 -6.22 17.86
N MET A 144 5.68 -6.86 17.12
CA MET A 144 5.32 -7.62 15.94
C MET A 144 4.55 -8.90 16.31
N ALA A 145 4.96 -9.58 17.39
CA ALA A 145 4.28 -10.75 17.92
C ALA A 145 2.89 -10.40 18.51
N ASP A 146 2.80 -9.31 19.25
CA ASP A 146 1.56 -8.84 19.88
C ASP A 146 0.52 -8.41 18.83
N ASN A 147 1.00 -7.87 17.71
CA ASN A 147 0.17 -7.46 16.58
C ASN A 147 0.17 -8.47 15.43
N TRP A 148 0.62 -9.71 15.66
CA TRP A 148 0.94 -10.66 14.61
C TRP A 148 -0.21 -10.90 13.64
N GLU A 149 -1.43 -11.08 14.15
CA GLU A 149 -2.59 -11.33 13.33
C GLU A 149 -2.91 -10.18 12.35
N SER A 150 -2.59 -8.94 12.76
CA SER A 150 -2.79 -7.73 11.96
C SER A 150 -1.70 -7.53 10.91
N ILE A 151 -0.45 -7.89 11.21
CA ILE A 151 0.70 -7.54 10.36
C ILE A 151 1.26 -8.72 9.56
N LYS A 152 0.96 -9.98 9.90
CA LYS A 152 1.62 -11.17 9.32
C LYS A 152 1.54 -11.27 7.80
N ARG A 153 0.53 -10.65 7.20
CA ARG A 153 0.26 -10.64 5.75
C ARG A 153 0.95 -9.49 5.01
N LEU A 154 1.48 -8.51 5.73
CA LEU A 154 2.25 -7.44 5.12
C LEU A 154 3.53 -8.02 4.53
N LYS A 155 3.87 -7.58 3.32
CA LYS A 155 5.17 -7.83 2.71
C LYS A 155 6.25 -7.08 3.49
N LEU A 156 7.47 -7.58 3.48
CA LEU A 156 8.58 -6.90 4.12
C LEU A 156 8.79 -5.48 3.55
N SER A 157 8.46 -5.23 2.28
CA SER A 157 8.45 -3.91 1.63
C SER A 157 7.29 -2.99 2.05
N GLN A 158 6.28 -3.51 2.76
CA GLN A 158 5.06 -2.79 3.17
C GLN A 158 4.99 -2.50 4.66
N VAL A 159 5.77 -3.22 5.47
CA VAL A 159 5.79 -3.02 6.92
C VAL A 159 6.58 -1.76 7.22
N LEU A 160 6.04 -0.88 8.07
CA LEU A 160 6.81 0.22 8.64
C LEU A 160 7.69 -0.31 9.78
N LEU A 161 9.00 -0.17 9.62
CA LEU A 161 10.01 -0.59 10.57
C LEU A 161 10.63 0.63 11.24
N PRO A 162 10.44 0.80 12.57
CA PRO A 162 11.24 1.74 13.34
C PRO A 162 12.71 1.33 13.24
N GLY A 163 13.59 2.29 12.98
CA GLY A 163 14.98 2.04 12.72
C GLY A 163 15.94 2.97 13.43
N CYS A 164 17.19 2.55 13.51
CA CYS A 164 18.27 3.30 14.14
C CYS A 164 19.36 3.59 13.11
N HIS A 165 19.64 4.87 12.87
CA HIS A 165 20.75 5.27 12.02
C HIS A 165 22.07 5.00 12.75
N ASN A 166 23.00 4.39 12.02
CA ASN A 166 24.28 3.91 12.53
C ASN A 166 24.15 3.22 13.91
N ALA A 167 23.23 2.26 14.03
CA ALA A 167 22.76 1.67 15.29
C ALA A 167 23.89 1.20 16.23
N GLY A 168 25.05 0.85 15.66
CA GLY A 168 26.26 0.45 16.38
C GLY A 168 27.09 1.58 17.01
N SER A 169 26.82 2.84 16.67
CA SER A 169 27.54 4.01 17.17
C SER A 169 26.89 4.56 18.43
N TYR A 170 26.85 3.73 19.48
CA TYR A 170 26.31 4.10 20.77
C TYR A 170 27.38 4.39 21.82
N GLN A 171 27.07 5.31 22.73
CA GLN A 171 27.82 5.53 23.97
C GLN A 171 26.89 5.39 25.18
N LEU A 172 27.20 4.43 26.06
CA LEU A 172 26.43 4.22 27.27
C LEU A 172 26.70 5.33 28.28
N ALA A 173 25.79 6.29 28.37
CA ALA A 173 25.83 7.36 29.37
C ALA A 173 24.77 7.10 30.45
N TYR A 174 25.21 6.70 31.65
CA TYR A 174 24.36 6.50 32.84
C TYR A 174 24.57 7.59 33.90
N SER A 175 25.39 8.60 33.61
CA SER A 175 25.63 9.76 34.46
C SER A 175 25.89 10.98 33.59
N PRO A 176 25.52 12.20 34.03
CA PRO A 176 25.87 13.44 33.35
C PRO A 176 27.37 13.50 33.06
N PHE A 177 27.74 13.90 31.85
CA PHE A 177 29.13 14.07 31.44
C PHE A 177 29.23 15.21 30.43
N GLU A 178 30.41 15.81 30.32
CA GLU A 178 30.69 16.84 29.32
C GLU A 178 31.40 16.17 28.13
N PRO A 179 30.71 15.95 26.99
CA PRO A 179 31.33 15.33 25.82
C PRO A 179 32.37 16.26 25.21
N SER A 180 33.48 15.70 24.70
CA SER A 180 34.39 16.47 23.85
C SER A 180 33.66 16.95 22.60
N VAL A 181 34.14 18.02 21.94
CA VAL A 181 33.57 18.49 20.67
C VAL A 181 33.49 17.35 19.65
N PHE A 182 34.46 16.44 19.64
CA PHE A 182 34.45 15.27 18.78
C PHE A 182 33.37 14.25 19.17
N ASP A 183 33.23 13.91 20.46
CA ASP A 183 32.24 12.93 20.93
C ASP A 183 30.79 13.35 20.62
N LYS A 184 30.53 14.66 20.61
CA LYS A 184 29.22 15.25 20.23
C LYS A 184 28.77 14.88 18.82
N TYR A 185 29.68 14.50 17.94
CA TYR A 185 29.42 14.21 16.52
C TYR A 185 29.72 12.76 16.11
N VAL A 186 30.13 11.89 17.04
CA VAL A 186 30.48 10.48 16.74
C VAL A 186 29.33 9.52 17.07
N PHE A 187 28.69 9.72 18.21
CA PHE A 187 27.68 8.78 18.71
C PHE A 187 26.29 9.21 18.27
N THR A 188 25.62 8.33 17.54
CA THR A 188 24.25 8.53 17.01
C THR A 188 23.19 7.91 17.90
N GLN A 189 23.60 7.09 18.87
CA GLN A 189 22.71 6.40 19.79
C GLN A 189 23.25 6.49 21.22
N ASP A 190 22.36 6.36 22.20
CA ASP A 190 22.75 6.34 23.62
C ASP A 190 22.64 4.97 24.27
N GLU A 191 21.98 4.07 23.57
CA GLU A 191 21.64 2.75 24.07
C GLU A 191 22.31 1.68 23.24
N SER A 192 22.61 0.56 23.89
CA SER A 192 23.03 -0.66 23.20
C SER A 192 22.02 -1.07 22.14
N VAL A 193 22.43 -1.88 21.16
CA VAL A 193 21.52 -2.38 20.12
C VAL A 193 20.44 -3.26 20.74
N LEU A 194 20.75 -3.99 21.81
CA LEU A 194 19.74 -4.71 22.59
C LEU A 194 18.63 -3.77 23.10
N GLU A 195 19.02 -2.67 23.75
CA GLU A 195 18.06 -1.72 24.31
C GLU A 195 17.28 -1.00 23.20
N GLN A 196 17.91 -0.68 22.06
CA GLN A 196 17.19 -0.17 20.88
C GLN A 196 16.11 -1.14 20.41
N LEU A 197 16.40 -2.45 20.34
CA LEU A 197 15.43 -3.50 19.99
C LEU A 197 14.32 -3.65 21.04
N ILE A 198 14.67 -3.59 22.34
CA ILE A 198 13.70 -3.65 23.45
C ILE A 198 12.74 -2.46 23.41
N HIS A 199 13.16 -1.29 22.93
CA HIS A 199 12.31 -0.11 22.77
C HIS A 199 11.59 -0.04 21.41
N GLY A 200 11.68 -1.09 20.59
CA GLY A 200 10.81 -1.29 19.42
C GLY A 200 11.51 -1.22 18.05
N ALA A 201 12.80 -0.89 17.98
CA ALA A 201 13.53 -0.88 16.72
C ALA A 201 13.54 -2.25 16.04
N ARG A 202 13.36 -2.30 14.71
CA ARG A 202 13.43 -3.53 13.91
C ARG A 202 14.27 -3.38 12.65
N TYR A 203 14.75 -2.17 12.35
CA TYR A 203 15.73 -1.87 11.30
C TYR A 203 17.02 -1.30 11.90
N LEU A 204 18.16 -1.91 11.63
CA LEU A 204 19.46 -1.50 12.18
C LEU A 204 20.43 -1.19 11.04
N ASP A 205 20.84 0.06 10.89
CA ASP A 205 21.87 0.47 9.93
C ASP A 205 23.27 0.28 10.54
N PHE A 206 24.12 -0.54 9.88
CA PHE A 206 25.48 -0.81 10.32
C PHE A 206 26.53 -0.37 9.29
N ARG A 207 27.54 0.34 9.81
CA ARG A 207 28.78 0.65 9.10
C ARG A 207 29.91 -0.19 9.69
N VAL A 208 30.48 -1.11 8.92
CA VAL A 208 31.42 -2.13 9.42
C VAL A 208 32.84 -1.88 8.93
N GLY A 209 33.77 -1.71 9.87
CA GLY A 209 35.20 -1.65 9.62
C GLY A 209 35.90 -2.97 9.93
N ARG A 210 36.96 -3.28 9.18
CA ARG A 210 37.89 -4.37 9.44
C ARG A 210 39.26 -3.82 9.79
N TYR A 211 39.73 -4.15 10.99
CA TYR A 211 40.98 -3.70 11.57
C TYR A 211 41.92 -4.90 11.73
N SER A 212 43.01 -4.89 10.96
CA SER A 212 44.05 -5.92 11.09
C SER A 212 44.89 -5.68 12.34
N ARG A 213 44.83 -6.58 13.31
CA ARG A 213 45.91 -6.73 14.29
C ARG A 213 46.17 -8.20 14.59
N VAL A 214 46.88 -8.86 13.70
CA VAL A 214 47.64 -10.08 14.02
C VAL A 214 48.85 -10.19 13.07
N LYS A 215 50.06 -10.36 13.63
CA LYS A 215 51.35 -10.48 12.93
C LYS A 215 51.86 -11.93 12.82
N SER A 216 51.16 -12.96 13.31
CA SER A 216 51.62 -14.36 13.22
C SER A 216 50.50 -15.42 13.25
N LEU A 217 50.83 -16.64 12.78
CA LEU A 217 49.95 -17.82 12.74
C LEU A 217 49.50 -18.29 14.14
N VAL A 218 50.24 -17.94 15.20
CA VAL A 218 50.00 -18.38 16.59
C VAL A 218 48.81 -17.65 17.23
N ASP A 219 48.65 -16.37 16.92
CA ASP A 219 47.54 -15.54 17.41
C ASP A 219 46.17 -16.01 16.86
N LEU A 220 46.17 -16.61 15.66
CA LEU A 220 45.00 -17.17 14.96
C LEU A 220 44.43 -18.41 15.65
N ILE A 221 45.25 -19.10 16.44
CA ILE A 221 44.89 -20.35 17.16
C ILE A 221 44.51 -20.05 18.62
N ILE A 222 45.15 -19.06 19.26
CA ILE A 222 45.05 -18.84 20.70
C ILE A 222 43.97 -17.81 21.08
N ARG A 223 43.60 -16.86 20.21
CA ARG A 223 42.62 -15.79 20.52
C ARG A 223 41.51 -15.63 19.48
N PRO A 224 40.54 -16.57 19.39
CA PRO A 224 39.44 -16.49 18.43
C PRO A 224 38.47 -15.32 18.67
N GLN A 225 38.60 -14.61 19.79
CA GLN A 225 37.63 -13.60 20.25
C GLN A 225 38.07 -12.13 20.13
N GLU A 226 39.28 -11.83 19.64
CA GLU A 226 39.62 -10.45 19.28
C GLU A 226 39.09 -10.17 17.87
N SER A 227 37.79 -9.89 17.75
CA SER A 227 37.14 -9.67 16.46
C SER A 227 37.80 -8.51 15.70
N VAL A 228 38.34 -8.81 14.51
CA VAL A 228 38.87 -7.78 13.59
C VAL A 228 37.78 -6.83 13.09
N PHE A 229 36.50 -7.17 13.26
CA PHE A 229 35.37 -6.36 12.83
C PHE A 229 34.83 -5.46 13.95
N TRP A 230 34.62 -4.21 13.58
CA TRP A 230 34.08 -3.16 14.43
C TRP A 230 32.98 -2.42 13.69
N LEU A 231 32.05 -1.86 14.47
CA LEU A 231 31.13 -0.86 13.99
C LEU A 231 31.84 0.49 13.99
N ASN A 232 31.43 1.34 13.07
CA ASN A 232 32.11 2.58 12.74
C ASN A 232 31.15 3.76 12.62
N HIS A 233 31.61 4.96 12.95
CA HIS A 233 31.07 6.19 12.38
C HIS A 233 32.10 6.75 11.43
N ASP A 234 31.85 6.63 10.13
CA ASP A 234 32.86 6.87 9.09
C ASP A 234 34.19 6.13 9.39
N PHE A 235 35.29 6.87 9.56
CA PHE A 235 36.61 6.30 9.86
C PHE A 235 36.84 6.06 11.36
N VAL A 236 35.90 6.45 12.23
CA VAL A 236 36.00 6.31 13.69
C VAL A 236 35.53 4.94 14.11
N GLN A 237 36.38 4.22 14.83
CA GLN A 237 36.08 2.93 15.44
C GLN A 237 35.26 3.14 16.72
N VAL A 238 34.09 2.51 16.82
CA VAL A 238 33.18 2.69 17.98
C VAL A 238 33.02 1.40 18.78
N ASN A 239 32.04 0.54 18.47
CA ASN A 239 31.77 -0.68 19.22
C ASN A 239 32.24 -1.93 18.47
N LYS A 240 32.60 -2.99 19.21
CA LYS A 240 32.95 -4.28 18.60
C LYS A 240 31.72 -4.89 17.96
N LEU A 241 31.86 -5.40 16.73
CA LEU A 241 30.76 -6.07 16.05
C LEU A 241 30.27 -7.29 16.87
N LEU A 242 31.19 -8.05 17.47
CA LEU A 242 30.83 -9.23 18.29
C LEU A 242 29.83 -8.93 19.40
N THR A 243 30.03 -7.82 20.11
CA THR A 243 29.15 -7.39 21.21
C THR A 243 27.73 -7.22 20.69
N VAL A 244 27.58 -6.50 19.57
CA VAL A 244 26.29 -6.21 18.95
C VAL A 244 25.64 -7.46 18.33
N LEU A 245 26.41 -8.39 17.74
CA LEU A 245 25.84 -9.66 17.26
C LEU A 245 25.31 -10.50 18.43
N ASN A 246 25.99 -10.51 19.59
CA ASN A 246 25.50 -11.20 20.78
C ASN A 246 24.21 -10.56 21.32
N GLU A 247 24.11 -9.23 21.29
CA GLU A 247 22.89 -8.50 21.65
C GLU A 247 21.71 -8.86 20.74
N ILE A 248 21.90 -8.86 19.42
CA ILE A 248 20.87 -9.28 18.44
C ILE A 248 20.47 -10.74 18.66
N LYS A 249 21.45 -11.63 18.86
CA LYS A 249 21.18 -13.05 19.13
C LYS A 249 20.36 -13.23 20.40
N MET A 250 20.71 -12.51 21.45
CA MET A 250 19.99 -12.55 22.73
C MET A 250 18.55 -12.07 22.56
N PHE A 251 18.33 -10.98 21.83
CA PHE A 251 16.98 -10.50 21.53
C PHE A 251 16.17 -11.53 20.75
N LEU A 252 16.72 -12.05 19.65
CA LEU A 252 16.03 -13.04 18.82
C LEU A 252 15.73 -14.32 19.60
N ASN A 253 16.64 -14.83 20.43
CA ASN A 253 16.41 -16.01 21.25
C ASN A 253 15.25 -15.87 22.24
N ASN A 254 14.93 -14.65 22.66
CA ASN A 254 13.93 -14.40 23.70
C ASN A 254 12.63 -13.77 23.17
N THR A 255 12.56 -13.43 21.88
CA THR A 255 11.35 -12.85 21.26
C THR A 255 10.92 -13.63 20.02
N GLN A 256 9.79 -13.25 19.43
CA GLN A 256 9.28 -13.79 18.15
C GLN A 256 9.39 -12.79 16.99
N GLU A 257 10.17 -11.73 17.19
CA GLU A 257 10.28 -10.60 16.29
C GLU A 257 11.18 -10.91 15.09
N ILE A 258 10.94 -10.19 14.00
CA ILE A 258 11.81 -10.16 12.81
C ILE A 258 12.70 -8.91 12.89
N VAL A 259 14.00 -9.08 12.70
CA VAL A 259 14.97 -7.97 12.70
C VAL A 259 15.64 -7.87 11.33
N VAL A 260 15.74 -6.65 10.81
CA VAL A 260 16.49 -6.31 9.59
C VAL A 260 17.77 -5.58 9.99
N VAL A 261 18.92 -6.15 9.62
CA VAL A 261 20.22 -5.51 9.74
C VAL A 261 20.67 -5.11 8.34
N ASP A 262 20.80 -3.80 8.07
CA ASP A 262 21.37 -3.26 6.85
C ASP A 262 22.88 -3.02 7.04
N VAL A 263 23.70 -3.94 6.53
CA VAL A 263 25.16 -3.74 6.47
C VAL A 263 25.46 -2.84 5.28
N HIS A 264 25.33 -1.53 5.53
CA HIS A 264 25.23 -0.52 4.48
C HIS A 264 26.58 0.01 4.01
N ALA A 265 27.52 0.24 4.93
CA ALA A 265 28.81 0.86 4.59
C ALA A 265 30.00 0.07 5.13
N PHE A 266 31.13 0.20 4.43
CA PHE A 266 32.37 -0.52 4.71
C PHE A 266 33.57 0.44 4.76
N PRO A 267 33.63 1.34 5.74
CA PRO A 267 34.56 2.48 5.72
C PRO A 267 36.05 2.08 5.81
N VAL A 268 36.37 0.98 6.49
CA VAL A 268 37.77 0.58 6.76
C VAL A 268 38.00 -0.90 6.42
N GLY A 269 39.06 -1.23 5.69
CA GLY A 269 39.54 -2.62 5.53
C GLY A 269 38.87 -3.49 4.44
N PHE A 270 37.97 -2.91 3.62
CA PHE A 270 37.23 -3.64 2.55
C PHE A 270 37.60 -3.24 1.12
N LYS A 271 38.35 -2.13 0.91
CA LYS A 271 38.67 -1.61 -0.43
C LYS A 271 39.44 -2.66 -1.27
N LYS A 272 38.83 -3.11 -2.37
CA LYS A 272 39.35 -4.12 -3.32
C LYS A 272 39.66 -5.51 -2.72
N ARG A 273 39.07 -5.87 -1.57
CA ARG A 273 39.30 -7.16 -0.91
C ARG A 273 38.00 -7.96 -0.79
N MET A 274 37.71 -8.78 -1.80
CA MET A 274 36.56 -9.70 -1.76
C MET A 274 36.63 -10.63 -0.54
N GLU A 275 37.84 -11.08 -0.20
CA GLU A 275 38.13 -11.89 0.98
C GLU A 275 37.65 -11.24 2.29
N SER A 276 37.81 -9.91 2.44
CA SER A 276 37.31 -9.20 3.63
C SER A 276 35.80 -9.32 3.79
N HIS A 277 35.05 -9.24 2.68
CA HIS A 277 33.61 -9.41 2.68
C HIS A 277 33.20 -10.86 2.95
N VAL A 278 33.90 -11.84 2.37
CA VAL A 278 33.66 -13.27 2.62
C VAL A 278 33.90 -13.62 4.09
N GLU A 279 34.96 -13.09 4.70
CA GLU A 279 35.24 -13.29 6.12
C GLU A 279 34.17 -12.64 7.01
N LEU A 280 33.72 -11.42 6.69
CA LEU A 280 32.62 -10.80 7.41
C LEU A 280 31.35 -11.66 7.32
N LEU A 281 31.04 -12.23 6.16
CA LEU A 281 29.91 -13.15 6.03
C LEU A 281 30.10 -14.44 6.84
N GLY A 282 31.30 -15.02 6.83
CA GLY A 282 31.62 -16.17 7.69
C GLY A 282 31.43 -15.83 9.17
N TYR A 283 31.84 -14.63 9.57
CA TYR A 283 31.68 -14.10 10.91
C TYR A 283 30.20 -13.93 11.29
N LEU A 284 29.37 -13.33 10.43
CA LEU A 284 27.93 -13.20 10.66
C LEU A 284 27.23 -14.57 10.75
N LYS A 285 27.59 -15.53 9.88
CA LYS A 285 27.03 -16.88 9.92
C LYS A 285 27.43 -17.64 11.18
N LEU A 286 28.69 -17.50 11.63
CA LEU A 286 29.18 -18.14 12.84
C LEU A 286 28.36 -17.72 14.06
N HIS A 287 28.04 -16.43 14.18
CA HIS A 287 27.37 -15.90 15.36
C HIS A 287 25.83 -15.95 15.26
N LEU A 288 25.26 -15.72 14.07
CA LEU A 288 23.82 -15.52 13.86
C LEU A 288 23.17 -16.52 12.90
N GLY A 289 23.90 -17.51 12.37
CA GLY A 289 23.42 -18.46 11.36
C GLY A 289 22.10 -19.16 11.71
N ASP A 290 21.88 -19.44 13.00
CA ASP A 290 20.64 -20.05 13.47
C ASP A 290 19.40 -19.17 13.35
N HIS A 291 19.56 -17.88 13.07
CA HIS A 291 18.47 -16.95 12.83
C HIS A 291 18.44 -16.37 11.42
N LEU A 292 19.49 -16.57 10.61
CA LEU A 292 19.60 -15.96 9.27
C LEU A 292 18.58 -16.55 8.29
N VAL A 293 17.76 -15.67 7.72
CA VAL A 293 16.78 -16.00 6.68
C VAL A 293 17.47 -15.92 5.31
N SER A 294 17.39 -16.99 4.51
CA SER A 294 17.86 -16.95 3.13
C SER A 294 17.06 -15.95 2.29
N TYR A 295 17.65 -15.44 1.21
CA TYR A 295 16.99 -14.45 0.37
C TYR A 295 15.74 -15.01 -0.31
N MET A 296 14.59 -14.43 0.02
CA MET A 296 13.27 -14.77 -0.56
C MET A 296 12.68 -13.62 -1.41
N GLY A 297 13.31 -12.44 -1.37
CA GLY A 297 12.81 -11.21 -1.99
C GLY A 297 11.98 -10.35 -1.04
N TYR A 298 12.01 -9.03 -1.25
CA TYR A 298 11.32 -8.06 -0.37
C TYR A 298 9.79 -8.09 -0.48
N GLU A 299 9.26 -8.78 -1.48
CA GLU A 299 7.83 -9.05 -1.63
C GLU A 299 7.34 -10.24 -0.80
N THR A 300 8.21 -10.84 0.02
CA THR A 300 7.91 -11.92 0.97
C THR A 300 7.14 -11.36 2.16
N THR A 301 6.09 -12.05 2.61
CA THR A 301 5.32 -11.66 3.80
C THR A 301 6.05 -11.97 5.10
N LEU A 302 5.72 -11.27 6.18
CA LEU A 302 6.26 -11.59 7.50
C LEU A 302 5.98 -13.05 7.90
N GLU A 303 4.79 -13.57 7.58
CA GLU A 303 4.43 -14.98 7.84
C GLU A 303 5.37 -15.95 7.12
N GLN A 304 5.69 -15.67 5.85
CA GLN A 304 6.63 -16.48 5.07
C GLN A 304 8.04 -16.43 5.66
N VAL A 305 8.48 -15.27 6.16
CA VAL A 305 9.77 -15.15 6.87
C VAL A 305 9.76 -16.03 8.11
N ARG A 306 8.78 -15.90 9.01
CA ARG A 306 8.70 -16.73 10.24
C ARG A 306 8.54 -18.22 9.94
N ALA A 307 7.87 -18.58 8.84
CA ALA A 307 7.69 -19.98 8.42
C ALA A 307 9.03 -20.69 8.10
N THR A 308 10.10 -19.94 7.83
CA THR A 308 11.45 -20.52 7.69
C THR A 308 12.05 -21.02 9.01
N GLY A 309 11.44 -20.67 10.15
CA GLY A 309 12.03 -20.85 11.48
C GLY A 309 13.17 -19.87 11.79
N LYS A 310 13.51 -18.99 10.85
CA LYS A 310 14.55 -17.96 10.93
C LYS A 310 13.88 -16.58 11.00
N ARG A 311 14.56 -15.58 11.57
CA ARG A 311 13.96 -14.27 11.89
C ARG A 311 14.89 -13.06 11.73
N LEU A 312 16.12 -13.29 11.30
CA LEU A 312 17.09 -12.24 11.03
C LEU A 312 17.32 -12.11 9.53
N ILE A 313 17.08 -10.92 9.01
CA ILE A 313 17.39 -10.55 7.63
C ILE A 313 18.62 -9.67 7.65
N VAL A 314 19.64 -10.04 6.90
CA VAL A 314 20.84 -9.22 6.71
C VAL A 314 20.86 -8.71 5.28
N ALA A 315 20.55 -7.44 5.08
CA ALA A 315 20.79 -6.75 3.82
C ALA A 315 22.27 -6.35 3.72
N TYR A 316 22.85 -6.46 2.53
CA TYR A 316 24.30 -6.28 2.37
C TYR A 316 24.63 -5.44 1.14
N ASN A 317 25.27 -4.28 1.34
CA ASN A 317 25.52 -3.29 0.28
C ASN A 317 26.71 -3.63 -0.65
N ARG A 318 26.72 -4.87 -1.17
CA ARG A 318 27.59 -5.38 -2.24
C ARG A 318 26.86 -6.45 -3.03
N ILE A 319 26.30 -6.07 -4.18
CA ILE A 319 25.51 -6.97 -5.04
C ILE A 319 26.32 -8.21 -5.46
N SER A 320 27.62 -8.07 -5.74
CA SER A 320 28.50 -9.20 -6.07
C SER A 320 28.56 -10.26 -4.96
N ILE A 321 28.61 -9.82 -3.71
CA ILE A 321 28.58 -10.70 -2.53
C ILE A 321 27.21 -11.37 -2.37
N VAL A 322 26.13 -10.59 -2.55
CA VAL A 322 24.76 -11.11 -2.46
C VAL A 322 24.54 -12.23 -3.48
N HIS A 323 25.01 -12.03 -4.72
CA HIS A 323 24.89 -13.03 -5.79
C HIS A 323 25.55 -14.36 -5.45
N MET A 324 26.65 -14.35 -4.69
CA MET A 324 27.38 -15.56 -4.28
C MET A 324 26.84 -16.19 -2.98
N HIS A 325 26.03 -15.46 -2.20
CA HIS A 325 25.66 -15.85 -0.85
C HIS A 325 24.17 -15.60 -0.52
N TYR A 326 23.27 -15.80 -1.49
CA TYR A 326 21.81 -15.69 -1.30
C TYR A 326 21.26 -16.54 -0.15
N SER A 327 21.94 -17.61 0.26
CA SER A 327 21.54 -18.40 1.42
C SER A 327 21.68 -17.67 2.76
N SER A 328 22.35 -16.52 2.81
CA SER A 328 22.70 -15.85 4.07
C SER A 328 22.52 -14.33 4.07
N VAL A 329 22.41 -13.68 2.90
CA VAL A 329 22.22 -12.23 2.81
C VAL A 329 21.24 -11.83 1.72
N TRP A 330 20.60 -10.69 1.91
CA TRP A 330 19.60 -10.09 1.05
C TRP A 330 20.19 -8.95 0.23
N ARG A 331 19.48 -8.57 -0.84
CA ARG A 331 19.84 -7.42 -1.68
C ARG A 331 19.93 -6.13 -0.84
N PRO A 332 20.74 -5.13 -1.25
CA PRO A 332 20.87 -3.89 -0.48
C PRO A 332 19.54 -3.18 -0.26
N VAL A 333 19.36 -2.56 0.91
CA VAL A 333 18.25 -1.63 1.17
C VAL A 333 18.60 -0.29 0.52
N SER A 334 17.61 0.33 -0.14
CA SER A 334 17.81 1.67 -0.70
C SER A 334 17.68 2.73 0.39
N GLN A 335 18.79 3.13 1.00
CA GLN A 335 18.81 4.26 1.92
C GLN A 335 18.54 5.59 1.18
N LYS A 336 17.66 6.40 1.74
CA LYS A 336 17.30 7.74 1.28
C LYS A 336 17.77 8.73 2.34
N TRP A 337 18.97 9.25 2.11
CA TRP A 337 19.63 10.21 2.99
C TRP A 337 19.69 11.59 2.32
N GLY A 338 19.30 12.63 3.05
CA GLY A 338 19.10 13.98 2.52
C GLY A 338 20.19 14.99 2.79
N ASP A 339 21.19 14.65 3.62
CA ASP A 339 22.26 15.56 4.04
C ASP A 339 21.74 16.93 4.57
N ALA A 340 20.61 16.91 5.29
CA ALA A 340 19.91 18.12 5.73
C ALA A 340 20.50 18.69 7.04
N ARG A 341 20.68 20.00 7.13
CA ARG A 341 21.23 20.68 8.33
C ARG A 341 20.17 21.36 9.20
N SER A 342 18.94 21.49 8.74
CA SER A 342 17.81 22.02 9.50
C SER A 342 16.55 21.15 9.39
N VAL A 343 15.62 21.34 10.33
CA VAL A 343 14.32 20.63 10.34
C VAL A 343 13.55 20.90 9.05
N GLU A 344 13.59 22.13 8.54
CA GLU A 344 12.93 22.53 7.29
C GLU A 344 13.54 21.84 6.07
N GLU A 345 14.88 21.80 5.98
CA GLU A 345 15.58 21.11 4.90
C GLU A 345 15.28 19.60 4.90
N LEU A 346 15.25 19.00 6.10
CA LEU A 346 14.92 17.59 6.28
C LEU A 346 13.47 17.31 5.89
N HIS A 347 12.55 18.18 6.30
CA HIS A 347 11.15 18.09 5.91
C HIS A 347 11.04 18.10 4.39
N ASP A 348 11.59 19.13 3.73
CA ASP A 348 11.61 19.28 2.27
C ASP A 348 12.21 18.07 1.55
N TYR A 349 13.26 17.48 2.12
CA TYR A 349 13.86 16.26 1.58
C TYR A 349 12.92 15.06 1.68
N ILE A 350 12.36 14.79 2.87
CA ILE A 350 11.39 13.71 3.09
C ILE A 350 10.20 13.90 2.15
N ILE A 351 9.74 15.14 2.03
CA ILE A 351 8.69 15.58 1.13
C ILE A 351 8.99 15.13 -0.31
N ARG A 352 10.16 15.51 -0.85
CA ARG A 352 10.55 15.15 -2.22
C ARG A 352 10.79 13.65 -2.40
N THR A 353 11.26 12.98 -1.36
CA THR A 353 11.66 11.57 -1.40
C THR A 353 10.45 10.65 -1.39
N MET A 354 9.54 10.86 -0.45
CA MET A 354 8.39 9.99 -0.21
C MET A 354 7.30 10.15 -1.27
N SER A 355 7.43 11.12 -2.15
CA SER A 355 6.42 11.45 -3.17
C SER A 355 6.68 10.88 -4.53
N LYS A 356 7.80 10.19 -4.66
CA LYS A 356 8.15 9.47 -5.88
C LYS A 356 7.61 8.04 -5.72
N PRO A 357 6.99 7.45 -6.75
CA PRO A 357 6.61 6.05 -6.71
C PRO A 357 7.86 5.20 -6.44
N HIS A 358 7.83 4.43 -5.36
CA HIS A 358 8.93 3.53 -5.00
C HIS A 358 8.84 2.26 -5.85
N LEU A 359 9.87 2.01 -6.67
CA LEU A 359 10.05 0.76 -7.42
C LEU A 359 10.21 -0.42 -6.45
N SER A 360 9.88 -1.64 -6.91
CA SER A 360 9.98 -2.88 -6.13
C SER A 360 11.28 -3.00 -5.31
N GLY A 361 11.18 -3.24 -4.01
CA GLY A 361 12.32 -3.40 -3.10
C GLY A 361 12.07 -2.82 -1.70
N MET A 362 13.06 -2.95 -0.82
CA MET A 362 13.07 -2.34 0.52
C MET A 362 13.80 -0.99 0.47
N PHE A 363 13.27 0.02 1.14
CA PHE A 363 13.94 1.31 1.28
C PHE A 363 13.86 1.81 2.73
N ALA A 364 14.85 2.58 3.12
CA ALA A 364 14.91 3.20 4.44
C ALA A 364 15.08 4.71 4.26
N VAL A 365 14.23 5.49 4.92
CA VAL A 365 14.42 6.93 5.04
C VAL A 365 15.33 7.18 6.23
N MET A 366 16.44 7.84 5.96
CA MET A 366 17.39 8.26 6.98
C MET A 366 16.95 9.66 7.42
N ALA A 367 16.19 9.70 8.52
CA ALA A 367 15.44 10.87 9.01
C ALA A 367 16.19 11.62 10.12
N GLU A 368 17.48 11.84 9.91
CA GLU A 368 18.37 12.57 10.80
C GLU A 368 18.91 13.87 10.17
N LEU A 369 19.32 14.81 11.02
CA LEU A 369 20.08 15.98 10.58
C LEU A 369 21.56 15.62 10.48
N THR A 370 22.23 16.12 9.44
CA THR A 370 23.62 15.77 9.10
C THR A 370 24.53 16.99 9.28
N PRO A 371 25.49 16.96 10.23
CA PRO A 371 26.46 18.03 10.38
C PRO A 371 27.46 18.01 9.21
N ASN A 372 27.91 19.19 8.78
CA ASN A 372 29.01 19.29 7.84
C ASN A 372 30.37 19.38 8.57
N ALA A 373 31.47 19.38 7.81
CA ALA A 373 32.81 19.49 8.40
C ALA A 373 33.03 20.78 9.19
N TRP A 374 32.33 21.87 8.85
CA TRP A 374 32.40 23.13 9.59
C TRP A 374 31.73 22.99 10.95
N ASP A 375 30.52 22.41 11.01
CA ASP A 375 29.78 22.16 12.25
C ASP A 375 30.60 21.37 13.27
N VAL A 376 31.34 20.35 12.79
CA VAL A 376 32.19 19.51 13.66
C VAL A 376 33.37 20.30 14.23
N VAL A 377 33.92 21.25 13.47
CA VAL A 377 35.08 22.05 13.89
C VAL A 377 34.67 23.22 14.78
N THR A 378 33.54 23.86 14.50
CA THR A 378 33.07 25.05 15.22
C THR A 378 32.11 24.75 16.35
N ASP A 379 31.56 23.53 16.41
CA ASP A 379 30.47 23.14 17.32
C ASP A 379 29.22 24.04 17.17
N GLU A 380 29.00 24.61 15.98
CA GLU A 380 27.91 25.56 15.71
C GLU A 380 26.52 24.94 15.99
N GLN A 381 26.35 23.66 15.67
CA GLN A 381 25.13 22.89 15.91
C GLN A 381 25.05 22.27 17.32
N ARG A 382 26.09 22.44 18.15
CA ARG A 382 26.18 21.89 19.52
C ARG A 382 25.98 20.37 19.60
N GLY A 383 26.43 19.63 18.59
CA GLY A 383 26.37 18.17 18.54
C GLY A 383 25.06 17.55 18.04
N LEU A 384 25.13 16.26 17.70
CA LEU A 384 24.00 15.48 17.17
C LEU A 384 22.81 15.44 18.13
N ARG A 385 23.05 15.40 19.45
CA ARG A 385 21.97 15.41 20.46
C ARG A 385 21.09 16.65 20.33
N THR A 386 21.71 17.82 20.15
CA THR A 386 20.98 19.09 20.00
C THR A 386 20.19 19.12 18.70
N MET A 387 20.80 18.64 17.63
CA MET A 387 20.16 18.55 16.31
C MET A 387 18.93 17.62 16.37
N MET A 388 19.04 16.48 17.05
CA MET A 388 17.95 15.51 17.14
C MET A 388 16.89 15.90 18.18
N ASP A 389 17.23 16.64 19.23
CA ASP A 389 16.25 17.25 20.14
C ASP A 389 15.30 18.19 19.38
N ALA A 390 15.83 18.90 18.37
CA ALA A 390 15.05 19.80 17.54
C ALA A 390 14.16 19.10 16.50
N CYS A 391 14.49 17.87 16.07
CA CYS A 391 13.80 17.24 14.93
C CYS A 391 13.02 15.96 15.26
N ASN A 392 13.37 15.19 16.30
CA ASN A 392 12.78 13.86 16.52
C ASN A 392 11.25 13.92 16.69
N HIS A 393 10.74 14.90 17.44
CA HIS A 393 9.29 15.12 17.57
C HIS A 393 8.61 15.38 16.21
N ASN A 394 9.24 16.20 15.35
CA ASN A 394 8.76 16.48 14.01
C ASN A 394 8.80 15.23 13.11
N VAL A 395 9.82 14.39 13.21
CA VAL A 395 9.90 13.15 12.43
C VAL A 395 8.80 12.18 12.86
N THR A 396 8.57 12.00 14.17
CA THR A 396 7.43 11.22 14.70
C THR A 396 6.15 11.69 14.03
N ASP A 397 5.93 12.99 14.08
CA ASP A 397 4.77 13.65 13.55
C ASP A 397 4.61 13.46 12.05
N TRP A 398 5.66 13.63 11.24
CA TRP A 398 5.55 13.47 9.80
C TRP A 398 5.26 12.02 9.41
N PHE A 399 5.94 11.04 10.01
CA PHE A 399 5.72 9.64 9.63
C PHE A 399 4.43 9.08 10.18
N ARG A 400 4.01 9.51 11.37
CA ARG A 400 2.66 9.25 11.85
C ARG A 400 1.67 9.93 10.90
N ASP A 401 1.71 11.26 10.78
CA ASP A 401 0.67 12.13 10.19
C ASP A 401 0.53 11.99 8.66
N LYS A 402 1.55 11.49 7.98
CA LYS A 402 1.65 11.65 6.53
C LYS A 402 2.13 10.40 5.81
N TRP A 403 3.17 9.77 6.35
CA TRP A 403 3.98 8.81 5.57
C TRP A 403 3.89 7.36 6.02
N GLY A 404 3.25 7.05 7.14
CA GLY A 404 3.34 5.75 7.80
C GLY A 404 2.84 4.58 6.93
N LEU A 405 1.86 4.81 6.07
CA LEU A 405 1.32 3.80 5.15
C LEU A 405 2.17 3.58 3.89
N THR A 406 3.06 4.51 3.55
CA THR A 406 3.87 4.45 2.33
C THR A 406 5.35 4.24 2.60
N THR A 407 5.80 4.40 3.85
CA THR A 407 7.18 4.18 4.28
C THR A 407 7.43 2.75 4.72
N ASN A 408 8.64 2.26 4.41
CA ASN A 408 9.07 0.93 4.81
C ASN A 408 10.00 0.92 6.03
N ALA A 409 11.12 1.65 6.05
CA ALA A 409 11.90 1.84 7.26
C ALA A 409 12.19 3.32 7.50
N VAL A 410 12.19 3.75 8.77
CA VAL A 410 12.57 5.11 9.19
C VAL A 410 13.66 4.97 10.22
N ALA A 411 14.88 5.35 9.85
CA ALA A 411 16.02 5.35 10.75
C ALA A 411 16.23 6.75 11.33
N VAL A 412 16.40 6.84 12.65
CA VAL A 412 16.69 8.09 13.37
C VAL A 412 17.89 7.93 14.32
N ASP A 413 18.44 9.05 14.74
CA ASP A 413 19.42 9.14 15.83
C ASP A 413 18.72 9.25 17.20
N PHE A 414 19.31 8.62 18.21
CA PHE A 414 18.88 8.60 19.61
C PHE A 414 17.44 8.11 19.85
N ILE A 415 17.10 6.92 19.32
CA ILE A 415 15.78 6.32 19.57
C ILE A 415 15.65 5.91 21.05
N ARG A 416 14.59 6.35 21.75
CA ARG A 416 14.40 6.02 23.19
C ARG A 416 12.97 5.97 23.73
N SER A 417 11.97 6.00 22.87
CA SER A 417 10.56 5.78 23.23
C SER A 417 9.89 5.05 22.08
N PRO A 418 8.78 4.31 22.30
CA PRO A 418 8.01 3.68 21.23
C PRO A 418 7.44 4.75 20.29
N PHE A 419 8.29 5.22 19.40
CA PHE A 419 8.11 6.18 18.31
C PHE A 419 6.94 5.81 17.37
N PHE A 420 6.33 4.63 17.53
CA PHE A 420 5.29 4.09 16.64
C PHE A 420 4.26 3.15 17.31
N GLU A 421 3.95 3.29 18.62
CA GLU A 421 2.80 2.54 19.17
C GLU A 421 1.45 2.96 18.56
N SER A 422 1.38 4.14 17.92
CA SER A 422 0.17 4.71 17.32
C SER A 422 -0.03 4.43 15.82
N ILE A 423 0.84 3.65 15.15
CA ILE A 423 0.68 3.32 13.71
C ILE A 423 -0.01 1.96 13.47
N ASN A 424 -0.37 1.23 14.55
CA ASN A 424 -1.00 -0.09 14.45
C ASN A 424 -2.51 -0.08 14.70
N PHE A 425 -3.22 0.61 13.82
CA PHE A 425 -4.60 0.36 13.41
C PHE A 425 -4.75 1.27 12.20
N GLN A 426 -5.11 0.79 11.00
CA GLN A 426 -5.58 1.65 9.89
C GLN A 426 -5.77 0.93 8.55
N LEU A 427 -5.32 -0.31 8.38
CA LEU A 427 -5.61 -1.09 7.15
C LEU A 427 -6.93 -1.88 7.21
N GLN A 428 -7.76 -1.66 8.23
CA GLN A 428 -9.06 -2.36 8.39
C GLN A 428 -10.30 -1.46 8.36
N ASP A 429 -10.19 -0.13 8.32
CA ASP A 429 -11.36 0.76 8.42
C ASP A 429 -11.73 1.53 7.14
N ARG A 430 -10.85 1.61 6.13
CA ARG A 430 -11.14 2.33 4.87
C ARG A 430 -12.08 1.61 3.90
N GLU A 431 -12.44 0.36 4.15
CA GLU A 431 -13.31 -0.43 3.26
C GLU A 431 -14.54 -1.00 3.96
N ARG A 432 -14.83 -0.60 5.20
CA ARG A 432 -16.04 -1.02 5.90
C ARG A 432 -17.28 -0.32 5.35
N PRO A 433 -18.43 -1.02 5.21
CA PRO A 433 -19.68 -0.40 4.78
C PRO A 433 -20.01 0.83 5.66
N GLY A 434 -20.00 2.02 5.06
CA GLY A 434 -20.25 3.29 5.76
C GLY A 434 -19.08 4.29 5.82
N SER A 435 -17.84 3.90 5.49
CA SER A 435 -16.71 4.83 5.44
C SER A 435 -16.81 5.79 4.23
N PRO A 436 -16.38 7.06 4.36
CA PRO A 436 -16.31 7.99 3.24
C PRO A 436 -15.47 7.43 2.08
N PHE A 437 -15.90 7.65 0.85
CA PHE A 437 -15.10 7.34 -0.32
C PHE A 437 -15.35 8.33 -1.46
N ILE A 438 -14.37 8.40 -2.36
CA ILE A 438 -14.46 9.05 -3.66
C ILE A 438 -13.88 8.11 -4.72
N GLU A 439 -14.46 8.11 -5.92
CA GLU A 439 -14.03 7.30 -7.06
C GLU A 439 -13.98 8.12 -8.36
N ILE A 440 -13.13 7.70 -9.30
CA ILE A 440 -13.04 8.27 -10.64
C ILE A 440 -13.45 7.19 -11.64
N THR A 441 -14.46 7.48 -12.45
CA THR A 441 -14.88 6.65 -13.58
C THR A 441 -14.71 7.41 -14.90
N VAL A 442 -14.70 6.69 -16.01
CA VAL A 442 -14.55 7.25 -17.35
C VAL A 442 -15.89 7.13 -18.07
N SER A 443 -16.56 8.25 -18.34
CA SER A 443 -17.87 8.28 -19.00
C SER A 443 -17.85 7.51 -20.32
N SER A 444 -18.95 6.79 -20.57
CA SER A 444 -19.21 6.06 -21.82
C SER A 444 -19.56 6.97 -22.99
N LEU A 445 -19.88 8.25 -22.75
CA LEU A 445 -20.31 9.15 -23.81
C LEU A 445 -19.18 9.48 -24.79
N ALA A 446 -19.55 9.52 -26.08
CA ALA A 446 -18.70 9.94 -27.18
C ALA A 446 -19.43 10.95 -28.05
N THR A 447 -18.82 12.11 -28.28
CA THR A 447 -19.32 13.18 -29.15
C THR A 447 -18.22 13.67 -30.08
N ALA A 448 -18.59 14.50 -31.06
CA ALA A 448 -17.63 15.12 -31.98
C ALA A 448 -16.55 15.97 -31.29
N SER A 449 -16.76 16.37 -30.03
CA SER A 449 -15.85 17.25 -29.28
C SER A 449 -15.24 16.62 -28.03
N ALA A 450 -15.82 15.54 -27.49
CA ALA A 450 -15.31 14.89 -26.30
C ALA A 450 -15.52 13.36 -26.27
N ILE A 451 -14.54 12.64 -25.74
CA ILE A 451 -14.60 11.23 -25.33
C ILE A 451 -13.93 11.05 -23.98
N ARG A 452 -14.23 9.96 -23.27
CA ARG A 452 -13.52 9.56 -22.04
C ARG A 452 -13.49 10.66 -20.97
N VAL A 453 -14.59 11.40 -20.84
CA VAL A 453 -14.73 12.44 -19.81
C VAL A 453 -14.75 11.78 -18.43
N LEU A 454 -13.98 12.31 -17.49
CA LEU A 454 -13.89 11.81 -16.14
C LEU A 454 -15.13 12.23 -15.35
N ASP A 455 -15.72 11.26 -14.65
CA ASP A 455 -16.76 11.49 -13.66
C ASP A 455 -16.17 11.24 -12.26
N LEU A 456 -16.57 12.06 -11.29
CA LEU A 456 -16.32 11.81 -9.87
C LEU A 456 -17.61 11.29 -9.24
N ALA A 457 -17.52 10.24 -8.43
CA ALA A 457 -18.61 9.81 -7.56
C ALA A 457 -18.13 9.71 -6.11
N TRP A 458 -19.01 10.02 -5.17
CA TRP A 458 -18.68 10.04 -3.75
C TRP A 458 -19.81 9.45 -2.89
N SER A 459 -19.43 8.97 -1.72
CA SER A 459 -20.35 8.75 -0.61
C SER A 459 -19.65 9.08 0.69
N CYS A 460 -20.29 9.87 1.55
CA CYS A 460 -19.81 10.27 2.86
C CYS A 460 -20.97 10.15 3.88
N PRO A 461 -21.50 8.92 4.11
CA PRO A 461 -22.68 8.73 4.95
C PRO A 461 -22.40 9.19 6.38
N LYS A 462 -23.28 10.00 6.98
CA LYS A 462 -23.16 10.51 8.36
C LYS A 462 -21.99 11.49 8.61
N ALA A 463 -21.26 11.92 7.57
CA ALA A 463 -20.08 12.77 7.70
C ALA A 463 -20.06 13.98 6.75
N TRP A 464 -21.03 14.13 5.85
CA TRP A 464 -21.16 15.33 5.02
C TRP A 464 -21.41 16.58 5.87
N LYS A 465 -20.71 17.68 5.55
CA LYS A 465 -20.95 19.00 6.14
C LYS A 465 -21.19 20.04 5.05
N SER A 466 -21.99 21.06 5.38
CA SER A 466 -22.18 22.22 4.51
C SER A 466 -20.83 22.83 4.17
N GLY A 467 -20.57 23.02 2.88
CA GLY A 467 -19.33 23.58 2.37
C GLY A 467 -18.27 22.55 1.97
N ASP A 468 -18.47 21.25 2.19
CA ASP A 468 -17.62 20.19 1.61
C ASP A 468 -17.62 20.29 0.07
N TRP A 469 -16.52 19.90 -0.58
CA TRP A 469 -16.43 19.86 -2.05
C TRP A 469 -15.61 18.66 -2.52
N VAL A 470 -15.84 18.23 -3.76
CA VAL A 470 -14.96 17.28 -4.43
C VAL A 470 -14.13 17.99 -5.48
N ALA A 471 -12.91 17.55 -5.70
CA ALA A 471 -12.00 18.13 -6.67
C ALA A 471 -11.21 17.04 -7.41
N LEU A 472 -10.91 17.31 -8.69
CA LEU A 472 -10.09 16.48 -9.58
C LEU A 472 -8.77 17.21 -9.87
N TYR A 473 -7.68 16.47 -9.86
CA TYR A 473 -6.32 16.97 -10.07
C TYR A 473 -5.57 16.08 -11.09
N ASN A 474 -4.61 16.67 -11.80
CA ASN A 474 -3.66 15.96 -12.70
C ASN A 474 -2.40 15.46 -11.97
N VAL A 475 -2.32 15.71 -10.66
CA VAL A 475 -1.26 15.29 -9.74
C VAL A 475 -1.90 15.09 -8.35
N PRO A 476 -1.35 14.25 -7.47
CA PRO A 476 -1.79 14.20 -6.08
C PRO A 476 -1.73 15.63 -5.47
N PRO A 477 -2.86 16.17 -4.97
CA PRO A 477 -2.88 17.53 -4.41
C PRO A 477 -2.09 17.59 -3.11
N ARG A 478 -1.34 18.67 -2.90
CA ARG A 478 -0.57 18.88 -1.65
C ARG A 478 -1.41 19.43 -0.50
N ASP A 479 -2.37 20.28 -0.84
CA ASP A 479 -3.30 20.95 0.07
C ASP A 479 -4.53 21.44 -0.70
N LYS A 480 -5.52 21.96 0.03
CA LYS A 480 -6.79 22.46 -0.53
C LYS A 480 -6.68 23.73 -1.38
N LYS A 481 -5.55 24.44 -1.36
CA LYS A 481 -5.30 25.68 -2.13
C LYS A 481 -4.71 25.36 -3.51
N GLN A 482 -4.27 24.13 -3.75
CA GLN A 482 -3.77 23.72 -5.07
C GLN A 482 -4.87 23.83 -6.13
N ASP A 483 -4.49 24.36 -7.31
CA ASP A 483 -5.39 24.44 -8.45
C ASP A 483 -5.88 23.06 -8.88
N SER A 484 -7.20 22.87 -8.81
CA SER A 484 -7.89 21.69 -9.31
C SER A 484 -8.21 21.83 -10.80
N LEU A 485 -8.18 20.73 -11.55
CA LEU A 485 -8.73 20.68 -12.91
C LEU A 485 -10.24 20.91 -12.92
N PHE A 486 -10.90 20.48 -11.84
CA PHE A 486 -12.33 20.60 -11.64
C PHE A 486 -12.62 20.57 -10.15
N SER A 487 -13.58 21.35 -9.68
CA SER A 487 -14.11 21.24 -8.32
C SER A 487 -15.59 21.61 -8.28
N ILE A 488 -16.32 21.02 -7.33
CA ILE A 488 -17.72 21.35 -7.08
C ILE A 488 -18.08 21.11 -5.62
N THR A 489 -18.87 22.03 -5.05
CA THR A 489 -19.44 21.88 -3.72
C THR A 489 -20.39 20.68 -3.69
N VAL A 490 -20.26 19.85 -2.65
CA VAL A 490 -21.11 18.69 -2.43
C VAL A 490 -22.38 19.12 -1.72
N ALA A 491 -23.53 18.85 -2.32
CA ALA A 491 -24.84 19.17 -1.74
C ALA A 491 -25.47 18.01 -0.95
N THR A 492 -25.03 16.77 -1.18
CA THR A 492 -25.64 15.55 -0.65
C THR A 492 -24.58 14.54 -0.22
N GLU A 493 -24.92 13.70 0.76
CA GLU A 493 -24.01 12.66 1.29
C GLU A 493 -23.50 11.70 0.20
N LYS A 494 -24.28 11.50 -0.87
CA LYS A 494 -23.91 10.70 -2.03
C LYS A 494 -24.19 11.48 -3.29
N GLY A 495 -23.35 11.31 -4.29
CA GLY A 495 -23.57 11.94 -5.58
C GLY A 495 -22.48 11.60 -6.58
N TRP A 496 -22.65 12.12 -7.77
CA TRP A 496 -21.65 12.08 -8.82
C TRP A 496 -21.70 13.36 -9.65
N VAL A 497 -20.62 13.65 -10.36
CA VAL A 497 -20.51 14.83 -11.23
C VAL A 497 -19.61 14.55 -12.42
N ARG A 498 -19.99 15.08 -13.58
CA ARG A 498 -19.18 15.08 -14.80
C ARG A 498 -18.24 16.28 -14.81
N THR A 499 -16.94 16.02 -14.92
CA THR A 499 -15.92 17.07 -14.75
C THR A 499 -15.63 17.89 -16.01
N GLY A 500 -15.96 17.35 -17.19
CA GLY A 500 -15.53 17.91 -18.48
C GLY A 500 -14.05 17.66 -18.83
N VAL A 501 -13.27 17.08 -17.90
CA VAL A 501 -11.87 16.73 -18.10
C VAL A 501 -11.79 15.38 -18.81
N GLN A 502 -11.05 15.30 -19.92
CA GLN A 502 -10.92 14.06 -20.70
C GLN A 502 -9.67 13.27 -20.30
N GLU A 503 -9.83 11.97 -20.10
CA GLU A 503 -8.71 11.03 -20.08
C GLU A 503 -8.13 10.93 -21.50
N LYS A 504 -6.82 11.19 -21.64
CA LYS A 504 -6.12 10.80 -22.86
C LYS A 504 -5.92 9.29 -22.84
N ARG A 505 -6.38 8.58 -23.87
CA ARG A 505 -6.06 7.15 -24.02
C ARG A 505 -4.56 7.01 -24.25
N LEU A 506 -3.84 6.68 -23.19
CA LEU A 506 -2.40 6.42 -23.18
C LEU A 506 -2.20 4.97 -22.76
N PHE A 507 -2.58 4.05 -23.65
CA PHE A 507 -2.22 2.65 -23.46
C PHE A 507 -0.81 2.46 -24.03
N PRO A 508 0.19 2.12 -23.20
CA PRO A 508 1.56 2.01 -23.66
C PRO A 508 1.71 0.89 -24.69
N GLU A 509 2.66 1.04 -25.62
CA GLU A 509 3.01 -0.01 -26.58
C GLU A 509 3.39 -1.32 -25.87
N GLU A 510 3.98 -1.22 -24.67
CA GLU A 510 4.16 -2.34 -23.75
C GLU A 510 3.16 -2.27 -22.57
N PRO A 511 2.15 -3.15 -22.51
CA PRO A 511 1.15 -3.18 -21.45
C PRO A 511 1.77 -3.44 -20.08
N ASP A 512 1.31 -2.72 -19.05
CA ASP A 512 1.74 -2.94 -17.67
C ASP A 512 0.74 -3.81 -16.90
N PHE A 513 1.27 -4.83 -16.22
CA PHE A 513 0.50 -5.81 -15.45
C PHE A 513 0.60 -5.57 -13.92
N THR A 514 1.02 -4.37 -13.51
CA THR A 514 1.00 -3.88 -12.14
C THR A 514 -0.05 -2.78 -11.94
N LYS A 515 -0.55 -2.65 -10.71
CA LYS A 515 -1.50 -1.60 -10.35
C LYS A 515 -0.85 -0.22 -10.48
N LYS A 516 -1.50 0.70 -11.20
CA LYS A 516 -1.00 2.07 -11.44
C LYS A 516 -2.08 3.12 -11.28
N CYS A 517 -1.68 4.34 -10.94
CA CYS A 517 -2.49 5.55 -11.15
C CYS A 517 -2.23 6.11 -12.55
N LEU A 518 -3.29 6.56 -13.23
CA LEU A 518 -3.28 7.02 -14.63
C LEU A 518 -3.24 8.55 -14.76
N GLY A 519 -2.59 9.23 -13.80
CA GLY A 519 -2.36 10.67 -13.87
C GLY A 519 -3.53 11.55 -13.44
N PHE A 520 -4.56 10.97 -12.80
CA PHE A 520 -5.69 11.71 -12.24
C PHE A 520 -5.96 11.30 -10.80
N TRP A 521 -6.17 12.29 -9.95
CA TRP A 521 -6.49 12.13 -8.52
C TRP A 521 -7.78 12.86 -8.21
N ALA A 522 -8.60 12.26 -7.37
CA ALA A 522 -9.83 12.88 -6.91
C ALA A 522 -9.86 12.87 -5.40
N VAL A 523 -10.32 13.99 -4.86
CA VAL A 523 -10.31 14.25 -3.43
C VAL A 523 -11.66 14.79 -3.00
N TYR A 524 -12.15 14.24 -1.90
CA TYR A 524 -13.25 14.81 -1.13
C TYR A 524 -12.65 15.69 -0.03
N TRP A 525 -12.91 16.99 -0.08
CA TRP A 525 -12.45 17.97 0.89
C TRP A 525 -13.55 18.34 1.87
N ARG A 526 -13.15 18.63 3.10
CA ARG A 526 -14.00 19.27 4.09
C ARG A 526 -13.56 20.71 4.30
N GLN A 527 -14.51 21.66 4.28
CA GLN A 527 -14.21 23.10 4.36
C GLN A 527 -13.41 23.50 5.58
N ALA A 528 -13.79 22.96 6.73
CA ALA A 528 -13.15 23.24 8.01
C ALA A 528 -11.83 22.47 8.21
N ASP A 529 -11.50 21.52 7.33
CA ASP A 529 -10.35 20.64 7.49
C ASP A 529 -9.24 21.08 6.53
N GLU A 530 -7.98 20.87 6.91
CA GLU A 530 -6.83 21.03 6.01
C GLU A 530 -6.53 19.73 5.26
N GLU A 531 -6.93 18.58 5.82
CA GLU A 531 -6.73 17.25 5.27
C GLU A 531 -7.97 16.74 4.51
N PRO A 532 -7.79 15.88 3.50
CA PRO A 532 -8.88 15.33 2.73
C PRO A 532 -9.63 14.23 3.49
N VAL A 533 -10.96 14.16 3.28
CA VAL A 533 -11.82 13.13 3.86
C VAL A 533 -11.63 11.80 3.16
N ALA A 534 -11.49 11.81 1.84
CA ALA A 534 -11.24 10.62 1.04
C ALA A 534 -10.49 11.01 -0.22
N THR A 535 -9.60 10.14 -0.66
CA THR A 535 -8.85 10.35 -1.89
C THR A 535 -8.64 9.06 -2.64
N THR A 536 -8.57 9.20 -3.95
CA THR A 536 -8.33 8.11 -4.89
C THR A 536 -7.54 8.61 -6.08
N CYS A 537 -7.11 7.68 -6.91
CA CYS A 537 -6.61 7.97 -8.24
C CYS A 537 -7.32 7.09 -9.28
N LEU A 538 -7.37 7.56 -10.52
CA LEU A 538 -7.86 6.73 -11.63
C LEU A 538 -6.87 5.58 -11.82
N THR A 539 -7.28 4.34 -11.57
CA THR A 539 -6.34 3.23 -11.41
C THR A 539 -6.63 2.02 -12.30
N THR A 540 -5.58 1.25 -12.61
CA THR A 540 -5.67 -0.11 -13.18
C THR A 540 -5.76 -1.16 -12.06
N ASN A 541 -6.24 -2.37 -12.37
CA ASN A 541 -6.33 -3.47 -11.40
C ASN A 541 -5.94 -4.84 -12.01
N PRO A 542 -4.74 -4.99 -12.60
CA PRO A 542 -4.39 -6.21 -13.34
C PRO A 542 -4.14 -7.44 -12.46
N THR A 543 -3.78 -7.28 -11.18
CA THR A 543 -3.45 -8.38 -10.27
C THR A 543 -4.34 -8.45 -9.04
N TRP A 544 -5.54 -7.86 -9.07
CA TRP A 544 -6.33 -7.70 -7.85
C TRP A 544 -6.68 -9.04 -7.16
N MET A 545 -6.90 -10.15 -7.88
CA MET A 545 -7.13 -11.45 -7.24
C MET A 545 -5.87 -11.96 -6.55
N GLN A 546 -4.71 -11.83 -7.19
CA GLN A 546 -3.40 -12.17 -6.64
C GLN A 546 -3.06 -11.31 -5.42
N ASP A 547 -3.28 -9.99 -5.51
CA ASP A 547 -3.02 -9.04 -4.43
C ASP A 547 -3.91 -9.31 -3.20
N ASN A 548 -5.04 -9.97 -3.42
CA ASN A 548 -6.00 -10.35 -2.39
C ASN A 548 -6.05 -11.86 -2.13
N TRP A 549 -5.08 -12.62 -2.62
CA TRP A 549 -5.19 -14.07 -2.73
C TRP A 549 -5.44 -14.73 -1.38
N ASP A 550 -4.70 -14.35 -0.35
CA ASP A 550 -4.84 -14.99 0.97
C ASP A 550 -6.18 -14.67 1.64
N SER A 551 -6.85 -13.61 1.22
CA SER A 551 -8.22 -13.32 1.63
C SER A 551 -9.19 -14.18 0.81
N ILE A 552 -9.04 -14.24 -0.52
CA ILE A 552 -10.11 -14.78 -1.38
C ILE A 552 -9.92 -16.25 -1.79
N LYS A 553 -8.75 -16.87 -1.57
CA LYS A 553 -8.40 -18.22 -2.09
C LYS A 553 -9.40 -19.32 -1.73
N ASN A 554 -10.06 -19.21 -0.57
CA ASN A 554 -11.05 -20.17 -0.08
C ASN A 554 -12.51 -19.82 -0.48
N VAL A 555 -12.72 -18.69 -1.15
CA VAL A 555 -14.02 -18.32 -1.71
C VAL A 555 -14.36 -19.31 -2.84
N ARG A 556 -15.59 -19.80 -2.84
CA ARG A 556 -16.07 -20.71 -3.90
C ARG A 556 -16.40 -19.91 -5.15
N LEU A 557 -16.24 -20.50 -6.32
CA LEU A 557 -16.47 -19.82 -7.59
C LEU A 557 -17.92 -19.31 -7.73
N LYS A 558 -18.91 -20.01 -7.18
CA LYS A 558 -20.31 -19.54 -7.10
C LYS A 558 -20.58 -18.39 -6.11
N GLN A 559 -19.60 -18.00 -5.30
CA GLN A 559 -19.72 -16.99 -4.24
C GLN A 559 -18.83 -15.76 -4.46
N VAL A 560 -17.74 -15.91 -5.20
CA VAL A 560 -16.87 -14.78 -5.57
C VAL A 560 -17.71 -13.78 -6.37
N PHE A 561 -17.49 -12.49 -6.15
CA PHE A 561 -17.99 -11.42 -6.97
C PHE A 561 -16.97 -11.15 -8.09
N LEU A 562 -17.24 -11.58 -9.32
CA LEU A 562 -16.44 -11.24 -10.49
C LEU A 562 -17.03 -10.00 -11.18
N PRO A 563 -16.26 -8.91 -11.33
CA PRO A 563 -16.66 -7.82 -12.21
C PRO A 563 -16.48 -8.26 -13.67
N GLY A 564 -17.43 -7.91 -14.53
CA GLY A 564 -17.42 -8.35 -15.91
C GLY A 564 -17.94 -7.33 -16.90
N SER A 565 -17.73 -7.65 -18.17
CA SER A 565 -18.17 -6.86 -19.32
C SER A 565 -19.27 -7.61 -20.05
N HIS A 566 -20.43 -6.96 -20.24
CA HIS A 566 -21.47 -7.44 -21.15
C HIS A 566 -21.01 -7.22 -22.59
N ASP A 567 -21.33 -8.18 -23.47
CA ASP A 567 -20.90 -8.21 -24.87
C ASP A 567 -19.44 -7.74 -25.02
N ALA A 568 -18.55 -8.34 -24.22
CA ALA A 568 -17.17 -7.89 -24.00
C ALA A 568 -16.36 -7.76 -25.29
N GLY A 569 -16.71 -8.58 -26.28
CA GLY A 569 -16.14 -8.57 -27.62
C GLY A 569 -16.54 -7.38 -28.47
N ALA A 570 -17.65 -6.73 -28.17
CA ALA A 570 -18.17 -5.62 -28.96
C ALA A 570 -17.53 -4.29 -28.55
N TYR A 571 -16.20 -4.20 -28.67
CA TYR A 571 -15.45 -3.00 -28.33
C TYR A 571 -15.04 -2.18 -29.56
N GLN A 572 -14.97 -0.87 -29.39
CA GLN A 572 -14.41 0.06 -30.37
C GLN A 572 -13.34 0.94 -29.71
N LEU A 573 -12.11 0.88 -30.23
CA LEU A 573 -11.03 1.74 -29.76
C LEU A 573 -11.13 3.10 -30.44
N ALA A 574 -11.20 4.16 -29.63
CA ALA A 574 -11.11 5.54 -30.09
C ALA A 574 -10.00 6.28 -29.34
N TYR A 575 -9.19 7.04 -30.08
CA TYR A 575 -8.08 7.85 -29.56
C TYR A 575 -8.34 9.36 -29.69
N SER A 576 -9.43 9.74 -30.35
CA SER A 576 -9.87 11.12 -30.53
C SER A 576 -11.40 11.21 -30.51
N PRO A 577 -11.98 12.36 -30.14
CA PRO A 577 -13.42 12.58 -30.20
C PRO A 577 -14.04 12.26 -31.56
N PHE A 578 -15.25 11.70 -31.54
CA PHE A 578 -16.00 11.34 -32.74
C PHE A 578 -17.52 11.31 -32.45
N ALA A 579 -18.33 11.60 -33.46
CA ALA A 579 -19.76 11.35 -33.40
C ALA A 579 -20.03 9.90 -33.83
N PRO A 580 -20.59 9.05 -32.95
CA PRO A 580 -20.89 7.67 -33.32
C PRO A 580 -21.90 7.60 -34.46
N SER A 581 -21.61 6.81 -35.48
CA SER A 581 -22.58 6.44 -36.50
C SER A 581 -23.73 5.64 -35.87
N TYR A 582 -24.87 5.59 -36.55
CA TYR A 582 -26.02 4.82 -36.08
C TYR A 582 -25.67 3.34 -35.81
N PHE A 583 -24.83 2.73 -36.66
CA PHE A 583 -24.31 1.38 -36.43
C PHE A 583 -23.47 1.31 -35.15
N GLN A 584 -22.52 2.24 -34.97
CA GLN A 584 -21.64 2.27 -33.78
C GLN A 584 -22.43 2.41 -32.47
N LYS A 585 -23.51 3.21 -32.48
CA LYS A 585 -24.37 3.44 -31.31
C LYS A 585 -24.98 2.17 -30.73
N TYR A 586 -25.30 1.18 -31.56
CA TYR A 586 -26.08 0.00 -31.16
C TYR A 586 -25.31 -1.33 -31.28
N VAL A 587 -24.04 -1.28 -31.69
CA VAL A 587 -23.19 -2.46 -31.84
C VAL A 587 -22.13 -2.52 -30.75
N PHE A 588 -21.51 -1.39 -30.40
CA PHE A 588 -20.38 -1.40 -29.48
C PHE A 588 -20.84 -1.14 -28.04
N ALA A 589 -20.52 -2.08 -27.16
CA ALA A 589 -20.85 -2.10 -25.74
C ALA A 589 -19.64 -1.77 -24.85
N GLN A 590 -18.42 -1.74 -25.40
CA GLN A 590 -17.19 -1.47 -24.64
C GLN A 590 -16.25 -0.50 -25.38
N ASP A 591 -15.40 0.21 -24.63
CA ASP A 591 -14.37 1.12 -25.16
C ASP A 591 -12.96 0.55 -25.08
N GLU A 592 -12.78 -0.53 -24.33
CA GLU A 592 -11.52 -1.17 -24.01
C GLU A 592 -11.38 -2.47 -24.81
N SER A 593 -10.17 -2.77 -25.31
CA SER A 593 -9.83 -4.09 -25.83
C SER A 593 -9.98 -5.15 -24.75
N ILE A 594 -9.94 -6.44 -25.11
CA ILE A 594 -10.02 -7.52 -24.13
C ILE A 594 -8.88 -7.44 -23.13
N LEU A 595 -7.65 -7.17 -23.59
CA LEU A 595 -6.52 -6.96 -22.70
C LEU A 595 -6.72 -5.77 -21.75
N GLU A 596 -7.19 -4.63 -22.26
CA GLU A 596 -7.47 -3.44 -21.45
C GLU A 596 -8.57 -3.71 -20.41
N GLN A 597 -9.66 -4.37 -20.79
CA GLN A 597 -10.74 -4.75 -19.85
C GLN A 597 -10.19 -5.59 -18.68
N LEU A 598 -9.32 -6.58 -18.98
CA LEU A 598 -8.66 -7.41 -17.97
C LEU A 598 -7.68 -6.60 -17.09
N ILE A 599 -6.89 -5.69 -17.67
CA ILE A 599 -5.97 -4.80 -16.93
C ILE A 599 -6.74 -3.83 -16.04
N HIS A 600 -7.92 -3.36 -16.47
CA HIS A 600 -8.79 -2.51 -15.66
C HIS A 600 -9.58 -3.27 -14.59
N GLY A 601 -9.56 -4.61 -14.62
CA GLY A 601 -9.97 -5.46 -13.51
C GLY A 601 -11.08 -6.47 -13.82
N ALA A 602 -11.60 -6.51 -15.05
CA ALA A 602 -12.59 -7.51 -15.47
C ALA A 602 -12.06 -8.93 -15.26
N ARG A 603 -12.88 -9.84 -14.73
CA ARG A 603 -12.57 -11.29 -14.62
C ARG A 603 -13.66 -12.17 -15.21
N TYR A 604 -14.72 -11.56 -15.74
CA TYR A 604 -15.77 -12.22 -16.49
C TYR A 604 -15.97 -11.49 -17.84
N LEU A 605 -16.00 -12.26 -18.93
CA LEU A 605 -16.19 -11.73 -20.29
C LEU A 605 -17.37 -12.47 -20.95
N ASP A 606 -18.43 -11.75 -21.30
CA ASP A 606 -19.57 -12.29 -22.08
C ASP A 606 -19.24 -12.22 -23.58
N PHE A 607 -19.11 -13.38 -24.23
CA PHE A 607 -18.80 -13.50 -25.65
C PHE A 607 -19.95 -14.13 -26.43
N ARG A 608 -20.26 -13.52 -27.58
CA ARG A 608 -21.17 -14.10 -28.59
C ARG A 608 -20.36 -14.48 -29.81
N ILE A 609 -20.48 -15.72 -30.27
CA ILE A 609 -19.60 -16.27 -31.32
C ILE A 609 -20.36 -16.47 -32.64
N GLY A 610 -19.81 -15.93 -33.73
CA GLY A 610 -20.25 -16.19 -35.09
C GLY A 610 -19.29 -17.11 -35.84
N ARG A 611 -19.83 -18.03 -36.65
CA ARG A 611 -19.09 -18.88 -37.59
C ARG A 611 -19.30 -18.35 -39.01
N TYR A 612 -18.23 -17.84 -39.60
CA TYR A 612 -18.18 -17.34 -40.98
C TYR A 612 -17.24 -18.19 -41.82
N PRO A 613 -17.29 -18.14 -43.16
CA PRO A 613 -16.31 -18.86 -44.01
C PRO A 613 -14.85 -18.55 -43.65
N SER A 614 -14.56 -17.33 -43.18
CA SER A 614 -13.23 -16.89 -42.74
C SER A 614 -12.83 -17.31 -41.32
N GLY A 615 -13.67 -18.06 -40.59
CA GLY A 615 -13.38 -18.57 -39.25
C GLY A 615 -14.35 -18.06 -38.17
N PHE A 616 -13.90 -18.09 -36.92
CA PHE A 616 -14.69 -17.68 -35.75
C PHE A 616 -14.45 -16.22 -35.38
N TRP A 617 -15.55 -15.52 -35.09
CA TRP A 617 -15.57 -14.11 -34.76
C TRP A 617 -16.38 -13.87 -33.49
N LEU A 618 -16.00 -12.84 -32.73
CA LEU A 618 -16.88 -12.20 -31.79
C LEU A 618 -17.95 -11.41 -32.56
N ASN A 619 -19.16 -11.44 -32.02
CA ASN A 619 -20.34 -10.80 -32.57
C ASN A 619 -21.07 -9.98 -31.51
N HIS A 620 -21.88 -9.02 -31.97
CA HIS A 620 -23.00 -8.47 -31.22
C HIS A 620 -24.25 -8.69 -32.09
N ASP A 621 -25.09 -9.66 -31.72
CA ASP A 621 -26.13 -10.20 -32.59
C ASP A 621 -25.56 -10.61 -33.97
N ILE A 622 -26.08 -10.03 -35.05
CA ILE A 622 -25.64 -10.29 -36.43
C ILE A 622 -24.39 -9.50 -36.83
N ALA A 623 -23.98 -8.51 -36.03
CA ALA A 623 -22.83 -7.67 -36.33
C ALA A 623 -21.54 -8.42 -35.99
N ARG A 624 -20.70 -8.64 -37.01
CA ARG A 624 -19.36 -9.23 -36.87
C ARG A 624 -18.38 -8.15 -36.41
N VAL A 625 -17.69 -8.36 -35.29
CA VAL A 625 -16.82 -7.33 -34.68
C VAL A 625 -15.33 -7.68 -34.76
N HIS A 626 -14.86 -8.70 -34.04
CA HIS A 626 -13.42 -9.02 -33.92
C HIS A 626 -13.14 -10.50 -34.18
N VAL A 627 -11.96 -10.80 -34.73
CA VAL A 627 -11.53 -12.19 -34.95
C VAL A 627 -11.24 -12.83 -33.59
N LEU A 628 -11.76 -14.04 -33.35
CA LEU A 628 -11.62 -14.71 -32.06
C LEU A 628 -10.15 -15.09 -31.74
N GLU A 629 -9.33 -15.32 -32.76
CA GLU A 629 -7.90 -15.65 -32.61
C GLU A 629 -7.12 -14.55 -31.86
N PHE A 630 -7.20 -13.30 -32.32
CA PHE A 630 -6.51 -12.17 -31.68
C PHE A 630 -7.01 -11.93 -30.25
N VAL A 631 -8.28 -12.19 -29.98
CA VAL A 631 -8.84 -12.13 -28.63
C VAL A 631 -8.19 -13.16 -27.71
N PHE A 632 -7.95 -14.39 -28.19
CA PHE A 632 -7.23 -15.38 -27.41
C PHE A 632 -5.75 -15.02 -27.19
N GLU A 633 -5.11 -14.27 -28.09
CA GLU A 633 -3.76 -13.74 -27.87
C GLU A 633 -3.72 -12.74 -26.71
N ASP A 634 -4.67 -11.81 -26.64
CA ASP A 634 -4.82 -10.87 -25.52
C ASP A 634 -4.98 -11.61 -24.18
N ILE A 635 -5.85 -12.63 -24.15
CA ILE A 635 -6.10 -13.43 -22.95
C ILE A 635 -4.85 -14.25 -22.56
N LYS A 636 -4.17 -14.87 -23.53
CA LYS A 636 -2.91 -15.60 -23.31
C LYS A 636 -1.85 -14.68 -22.70
N LEU A 637 -1.68 -13.49 -23.26
CA LEU A 637 -0.74 -12.50 -22.77
C LEU A 637 -1.04 -12.14 -21.31
N PHE A 638 -2.30 -11.82 -21.00
CA PHE A 638 -2.72 -11.49 -19.64
C PHE A 638 -2.50 -12.64 -18.66
N LEU A 639 -2.91 -13.86 -19.01
CA LEU A 639 -2.75 -15.04 -18.16
C LEU A 639 -1.27 -15.42 -17.96
N ASN A 640 -0.41 -15.20 -18.95
CA ASN A 640 1.02 -15.48 -18.82
C ASN A 640 1.75 -14.47 -17.91
N LYS A 641 1.23 -13.25 -17.81
CA LYS A 641 1.83 -12.16 -17.02
C LYS A 641 1.24 -12.03 -15.62
N THR A 642 0.11 -12.68 -15.33
CA THR A 642 -0.59 -12.56 -14.06
C THR A 642 -0.95 -13.93 -13.46
N LYS A 643 -1.40 -13.97 -12.20
CA LYS A 643 -1.93 -15.18 -11.54
C LYS A 643 -3.45 -15.15 -11.40
N GLU A 644 -4.13 -14.40 -12.25
CA GLU A 644 -5.56 -14.15 -12.17
C GLU A 644 -6.39 -15.29 -12.79
N ILE A 645 -7.58 -15.53 -12.25
CA ILE A 645 -8.55 -16.47 -12.84
C ILE A 645 -9.50 -15.67 -13.73
N VAL A 646 -9.68 -16.10 -14.98
CA VAL A 646 -10.59 -15.47 -15.94
C VAL A 646 -11.70 -16.44 -16.31
N VAL A 647 -12.93 -15.94 -16.37
CA VAL A 647 -14.11 -16.66 -16.83
C VAL A 647 -14.59 -16.05 -18.14
N ILE A 648 -14.68 -16.86 -19.19
CA ILE A 648 -15.33 -16.50 -20.44
C ILE A 648 -16.65 -17.24 -20.51
N ASP A 649 -17.75 -16.50 -20.69
CA ASP A 649 -19.06 -17.07 -20.99
C ASP A 649 -19.29 -16.99 -22.51
N LEU A 650 -19.19 -18.14 -23.18
CA LEU A 650 -19.64 -18.26 -24.58
C LEU A 650 -21.16 -18.37 -24.57
N HIS A 651 -21.80 -17.21 -24.42
CA HIS A 651 -23.21 -17.13 -24.05
C HIS A 651 -24.15 -17.36 -25.24
N ALA A 652 -23.81 -16.88 -26.43
CA ALA A 652 -24.66 -17.07 -27.59
C ALA A 652 -23.88 -17.32 -28.87
N PHE A 653 -24.58 -17.93 -29.83
CA PHE A 653 -24.03 -18.38 -31.11
C PHE A 653 -24.87 -17.84 -32.28
N PRO A 654 -24.93 -16.52 -32.47
CA PRO A 654 -25.95 -15.88 -33.31
C PRO A 654 -25.86 -16.17 -34.80
N VAL A 655 -24.69 -16.58 -35.33
CA VAL A 655 -24.47 -16.77 -36.77
C VAL A 655 -23.73 -18.06 -37.05
N GLY A 656 -24.26 -18.91 -37.94
CA GLY A 656 -23.57 -20.06 -38.54
C GLY A 656 -23.52 -21.35 -37.69
N PHE A 657 -24.21 -21.39 -36.54
CA PHE A 657 -24.31 -22.57 -35.68
C PHE A 657 -25.63 -23.32 -35.83
N LYS A 658 -26.74 -22.60 -36.09
CA LYS A 658 -28.06 -23.21 -36.24
C LYS A 658 -28.17 -24.09 -37.48
N GLU A 659 -27.59 -23.63 -38.59
CA GLU A 659 -27.60 -24.35 -39.87
C GLU A 659 -26.57 -25.46 -39.93
N ARG A 660 -25.54 -25.40 -39.07
CA ARG A 660 -24.39 -26.31 -39.04
C ARG A 660 -24.05 -26.68 -37.59
N PRO A 661 -24.77 -27.62 -36.96
CA PRO A 661 -24.54 -28.00 -35.58
C PRO A 661 -23.10 -28.50 -35.30
N GLU A 662 -22.42 -29.03 -36.31
CA GLU A 662 -21.00 -29.42 -36.24
C GLU A 662 -20.06 -28.24 -35.96
N SER A 663 -20.48 -27.00 -36.24
CA SER A 663 -19.75 -25.77 -35.91
C SER A 663 -19.43 -25.67 -34.42
N HIS A 664 -20.26 -26.26 -33.53
CA HIS A 664 -19.94 -26.32 -32.11
C HIS A 664 -18.69 -27.16 -31.83
N ALA A 665 -18.58 -28.33 -32.47
CA ALA A 665 -17.39 -29.18 -32.35
C ALA A 665 -16.16 -28.51 -32.98
N GLU A 666 -16.31 -27.88 -34.15
CA GLU A 666 -15.25 -27.08 -34.79
C GLU A 666 -14.74 -25.95 -33.86
N LEU A 667 -15.65 -25.24 -33.18
CA LEU A 667 -15.29 -24.17 -32.25
C LEU A 667 -14.50 -24.71 -31.06
N VAL A 668 -14.89 -25.86 -30.51
CA VAL A 668 -14.17 -26.46 -29.37
C VAL A 668 -12.76 -26.90 -29.78
N GLU A 669 -12.61 -27.50 -30.96
CA GLU A 669 -11.27 -27.84 -31.47
C GLU A 669 -10.42 -26.60 -31.73
N PHE A 670 -11.02 -25.52 -32.25
CA PHE A 670 -10.35 -24.24 -32.40
C PHE A 670 -9.89 -23.66 -31.05
N ILE A 671 -10.76 -23.68 -30.03
CA ILE A 671 -10.43 -23.23 -28.66
C ILE A 671 -9.28 -24.05 -28.08
N LYS A 672 -9.31 -25.38 -28.22
CA LYS A 672 -8.25 -26.28 -27.75
C LYS A 672 -6.91 -25.94 -28.38
N LEU A 673 -6.90 -25.75 -29.71
CA LEU A 673 -5.69 -25.38 -30.46
C LEU A 673 -5.13 -24.02 -30.01
N GLN A 674 -6.01 -23.04 -29.78
CA GLN A 674 -5.60 -21.67 -29.52
C GLN A 674 -5.20 -21.41 -28.07
N ILE A 675 -5.88 -21.99 -27.08
CA ILE A 675 -5.70 -21.63 -25.66
C ILE A 675 -5.86 -22.81 -24.69
N GLY A 676 -5.85 -24.06 -25.19
CA GLY A 676 -6.11 -25.27 -24.39
C GLY A 676 -5.19 -25.48 -23.17
N ASP A 677 -3.95 -24.99 -23.24
CA ASP A 677 -2.98 -25.10 -22.15
C ASP A 677 -3.36 -24.28 -20.92
N HIS A 678 -4.18 -23.24 -21.08
CA HIS A 678 -4.66 -22.40 -19.98
C HIS A 678 -6.02 -22.86 -19.41
N LEU A 679 -6.72 -23.79 -20.08
CA LEU A 679 -8.10 -24.21 -19.76
C LEU A 679 -8.21 -25.18 -18.58
N VAL A 680 -8.98 -24.78 -17.58
CA VAL A 680 -9.34 -25.59 -16.43
C VAL A 680 -10.52 -26.49 -16.81
N GLY A 681 -10.38 -27.81 -16.67
CA GLY A 681 -11.50 -28.74 -16.87
C GLY A 681 -12.62 -28.55 -15.82
N PHE A 682 -13.80 -29.08 -16.09
CA PHE A 682 -14.94 -28.90 -15.19
C PHE A 682 -14.73 -29.59 -13.83
N MET A 683 -14.71 -28.79 -12.76
CA MET A 683 -14.54 -29.25 -11.38
C MET A 683 -15.79 -28.97 -10.50
N GLY A 684 -16.87 -28.48 -11.10
CA GLY A 684 -18.06 -28.00 -10.39
C GLY A 684 -17.89 -26.63 -9.75
N TYR A 685 -18.98 -25.85 -9.64
CA TYR A 685 -18.95 -24.47 -9.15
C TYR A 685 -18.79 -24.30 -7.63
N GLU A 686 -18.81 -25.41 -6.88
CA GLU A 686 -18.45 -25.44 -5.46
C GLU A 686 -16.93 -25.38 -5.23
N THR A 687 -16.15 -25.53 -6.30
CA THR A 687 -14.69 -25.39 -6.31
C THR A 687 -14.25 -24.02 -5.80
N THR A 688 -13.19 -24.00 -4.99
CA THR A 688 -12.55 -22.77 -4.51
C THR A 688 -11.60 -22.18 -5.54
N LEU A 689 -11.31 -20.89 -5.41
CA LEU A 689 -10.30 -20.24 -6.24
C LEU A 689 -8.93 -20.96 -6.12
N GLN A 690 -8.56 -21.40 -4.91
CA GLN A 690 -7.34 -22.17 -4.68
C GLN A 690 -7.30 -23.45 -5.51
N GLN A 691 -8.37 -24.24 -5.47
CA GLN A 691 -8.46 -25.49 -6.22
C GLN A 691 -8.32 -25.26 -7.74
N ILE A 692 -8.85 -24.14 -8.27
CA ILE A 692 -8.65 -23.77 -9.67
C ILE A 692 -7.16 -23.53 -9.94
N ARG A 693 -6.49 -22.67 -9.14
CA ARG A 693 -5.07 -22.35 -9.34
C ARG A 693 -4.13 -23.53 -9.11
N ASP A 694 -4.51 -24.48 -8.28
CA ASP A 694 -3.73 -25.71 -8.03
C ASP A 694 -3.65 -26.61 -9.27
N THR A 695 -4.56 -26.45 -10.24
CA THR A 695 -4.45 -27.15 -11.53
C THR A 695 -3.29 -26.66 -12.40
N GLY A 696 -2.63 -25.55 -12.01
CA GLY A 696 -1.65 -24.84 -12.84
C GLY A 696 -2.29 -23.99 -13.95
N LYS A 697 -3.60 -24.13 -14.16
CA LYS A 697 -4.39 -23.45 -15.18
C LYS A 697 -5.35 -22.42 -14.55
N ARG A 698 -5.82 -21.47 -15.35
CA ARG A 698 -6.53 -20.28 -14.83
C ARG A 698 -7.65 -19.73 -15.71
N LEU A 699 -7.90 -20.32 -16.87
CA LEU A 699 -8.99 -19.92 -17.75
C LEU A 699 -10.15 -20.91 -17.64
N ILE A 700 -11.35 -20.38 -17.41
CA ILE A 700 -12.60 -21.13 -17.41
C ILE A 700 -13.42 -20.67 -18.61
N ILE A 701 -13.87 -21.61 -19.44
CA ILE A 701 -14.84 -21.35 -20.52
C ILE A 701 -16.17 -22.01 -20.14
N ALA A 702 -17.15 -21.19 -19.80
CA ALA A 702 -18.54 -21.62 -19.73
C ALA A 702 -19.14 -21.62 -21.15
N TYR A 703 -19.86 -22.68 -21.50
CA TYR A 703 -20.37 -22.86 -22.86
C TYR A 703 -21.89 -23.03 -22.83
N ASN A 704 -22.63 -22.12 -23.45
CA ASN A 704 -24.10 -22.11 -23.40
C ASN A 704 -24.77 -23.11 -24.37
N ASP A 705 -24.30 -24.36 -24.37
CA ASP A 705 -24.97 -25.51 -24.97
C ASP A 705 -24.75 -26.74 -24.07
N PRO A 706 -25.76 -27.15 -23.28
CA PRO A 706 -25.63 -28.26 -22.34
C PRO A 706 -25.45 -29.62 -23.04
N SER A 707 -25.69 -29.73 -24.35
CA SER A 707 -25.44 -30.96 -25.13
C SER A 707 -23.97 -31.10 -25.55
N ILE A 708 -23.21 -30.01 -25.57
CA ILE A 708 -21.80 -29.96 -25.97
C ILE A 708 -20.88 -30.17 -24.76
N VAL A 709 -21.18 -29.55 -23.62
CA VAL A 709 -20.31 -29.59 -22.43
C VAL A 709 -19.94 -31.03 -21.99
N PRO A 710 -20.87 -32.01 -21.91
CA PRO A 710 -20.53 -33.38 -21.50
C PRO A 710 -19.57 -34.11 -22.46
N LYS A 711 -19.46 -33.66 -23.72
CA LYS A 711 -18.54 -34.23 -24.72
C LYS A 711 -17.11 -33.71 -24.53
N TYR A 712 -16.94 -32.56 -23.88
CA TYR A 712 -15.65 -31.89 -23.70
C TYR A 712 -15.40 -31.42 -22.25
N PRO A 713 -15.56 -32.28 -21.23
CA PRO A 713 -15.49 -31.88 -19.82
C PRO A 713 -14.09 -31.41 -19.37
N LEU A 714 -13.05 -31.74 -20.13
CA LEU A 714 -11.67 -31.27 -19.87
C LEU A 714 -11.44 -29.81 -20.28
N TYR A 715 -12.34 -29.23 -21.06
CA TYR A 715 -12.17 -27.90 -21.67
C TYR A 715 -13.32 -26.95 -21.38
N LEU A 716 -14.54 -27.47 -21.19
CA LEU A 716 -15.76 -26.67 -21.05
C LEU A 716 -16.43 -26.87 -19.70
N TRP A 717 -16.97 -25.77 -19.19
CA TRP A 717 -17.85 -25.73 -18.02
C TRP A 717 -19.30 -25.55 -18.47
N PHE A 718 -20.23 -25.94 -17.59
CA PHE A 718 -21.67 -25.79 -17.85
C PHE A 718 -22.07 -24.31 -18.05
N PRO A 719 -23.27 -24.05 -18.59
CA PRO A 719 -23.73 -22.69 -18.81
C PRO A 719 -23.85 -21.87 -17.52
N ILE A 720 -23.45 -20.60 -17.58
CA ILE A 720 -23.71 -19.59 -16.54
C ILE A 720 -25.12 -19.04 -16.74
N SER A 721 -25.89 -18.93 -15.66
CA SER A 721 -27.24 -18.36 -15.74
C SER A 721 -27.18 -16.83 -15.76
N GLN A 722 -27.18 -16.24 -16.96
CA GLN A 722 -27.35 -14.80 -17.12
C GLN A 722 -28.75 -14.37 -16.66
N LYS A 723 -28.81 -13.34 -15.82
CA LYS A 723 -30.01 -12.70 -15.29
C LYS A 723 -30.14 -11.35 -15.96
N TRP A 724 -30.75 -11.39 -17.14
CA TRP A 724 -30.93 -10.26 -18.02
C TRP A 724 -32.35 -9.71 -17.92
N GLY A 725 -32.47 -8.42 -17.61
CA GLY A 725 -33.76 -7.76 -17.40
C GLY A 725 -34.49 -7.43 -18.70
N ASN A 726 -33.76 -7.17 -19.80
CA ASN A 726 -34.30 -6.62 -21.05
C ASN A 726 -35.24 -5.42 -20.80
N VAL A 727 -34.75 -4.45 -20.04
CA VAL A 727 -35.49 -3.26 -19.57
C VAL A 727 -34.89 -1.98 -20.15
N ARG A 728 -35.69 -0.90 -20.14
CA ARG A 728 -35.38 0.38 -20.82
C ARG A 728 -35.36 1.59 -19.87
N SER A 729 -35.50 1.36 -18.57
CA SER A 729 -35.45 2.41 -17.54
C SER A 729 -34.64 1.93 -16.34
N VAL A 730 -33.96 2.88 -15.67
CA VAL A 730 -33.17 2.61 -14.46
C VAL A 730 -34.06 2.02 -13.35
N THR A 731 -35.30 2.51 -13.23
CA THR A 731 -36.27 2.01 -12.24
C THR A 731 -36.62 0.55 -12.48
N ASP A 732 -36.91 0.17 -13.74
CA ASP A 732 -37.24 -1.22 -14.08
C ASP A 732 -36.02 -2.13 -13.90
N LEU A 733 -34.82 -1.62 -14.21
CA LEU A 733 -33.57 -2.34 -13.96
C LEU A 733 -33.35 -2.57 -12.47
N ARG A 734 -33.57 -1.56 -11.62
CA ARG A 734 -33.53 -1.72 -10.16
C ARG A 734 -34.52 -2.78 -9.70
N ASN A 735 -35.76 -2.70 -10.16
CA ASN A 735 -36.83 -3.61 -9.76
C ASN A 735 -36.53 -5.06 -10.17
N TYR A 736 -35.99 -5.26 -11.37
CA TYR A 736 -35.59 -6.57 -11.85
C TYR A 736 -34.41 -7.11 -11.02
N LEU A 737 -33.33 -6.33 -10.89
CA LEU A 737 -32.14 -6.76 -10.14
C LEU A 737 -32.48 -7.01 -8.66
N ALA A 738 -33.31 -6.19 -8.03
CA ALA A 738 -33.77 -6.43 -6.66
C ALA A 738 -34.46 -7.79 -6.51
N LYS A 739 -35.29 -8.20 -7.47
CA LYS A 739 -35.90 -9.55 -7.49
C LYS A 739 -34.84 -10.64 -7.63
N VAL A 740 -33.86 -10.45 -8.50
CA VAL A 740 -32.72 -11.38 -8.69
C VAL A 740 -31.91 -11.51 -7.40
N MET A 741 -31.52 -10.39 -6.78
CA MET A 741 -30.69 -10.34 -5.57
C MET A 741 -31.42 -10.89 -4.33
N ASN A 742 -32.75 -10.85 -4.31
CA ASN A 742 -33.56 -11.42 -3.23
C ASN A 742 -33.99 -12.88 -3.48
N SER A 743 -33.73 -13.41 -4.67
CA SER A 743 -33.97 -14.81 -4.98
C SER A 743 -32.87 -15.71 -4.43
N LYS A 744 -33.20 -16.98 -4.16
CA LYS A 744 -32.19 -17.96 -3.76
C LYS A 744 -31.22 -18.21 -4.93
N PRO A 745 -29.90 -18.11 -4.74
CA PRO A 745 -28.94 -18.37 -5.80
C PRO A 745 -29.06 -19.82 -6.28
N PRO A 746 -28.77 -20.11 -7.56
CA PRO A 746 -28.80 -21.47 -8.09
C PRO A 746 -27.91 -22.42 -7.26
N ARG A 747 -28.40 -23.63 -6.98
CA ARG A 747 -27.65 -24.60 -6.16
C ARG A 747 -26.41 -25.14 -6.88
N SER A 748 -26.50 -25.38 -8.18
CA SER A 748 -25.49 -26.13 -8.96
C SER A 748 -24.77 -25.33 -10.05
N THR A 749 -25.05 -24.03 -10.20
CA THR A 749 -24.40 -23.18 -11.23
C THR A 749 -24.07 -21.77 -10.71
N MET A 750 -23.18 -21.07 -11.42
CA MET A 750 -22.97 -19.63 -11.31
C MET A 750 -24.09 -18.85 -11.97
N TRP A 751 -24.18 -17.57 -11.64
CA TRP A 751 -25.12 -16.66 -12.27
C TRP A 751 -24.49 -15.27 -12.43
N ALA A 752 -24.93 -14.56 -13.45
CA ALA A 752 -24.48 -13.20 -13.75
C ALA A 752 -25.66 -12.24 -13.70
N ALA A 753 -25.55 -11.17 -12.91
CA ALA A 753 -26.38 -10.00 -13.08
C ALA A 753 -25.92 -9.28 -14.34
N MET A 754 -26.76 -9.27 -15.37
CA MET A 754 -26.52 -8.44 -16.55
C MET A 754 -27.13 -7.08 -16.21
N ALA A 755 -26.27 -6.17 -15.77
CA ALA A 755 -26.62 -4.91 -15.14
C ALA A 755 -26.64 -3.74 -16.13
N GLU A 756 -27.09 -4.02 -17.34
CA GLU A 756 -27.29 -3.05 -18.42
C GLU A 756 -28.78 -2.90 -18.78
N MET A 757 -29.11 -1.78 -19.42
CA MET A 757 -30.42 -1.58 -20.06
C MET A 757 -30.31 -1.96 -21.54
N THR A 758 -31.40 -2.44 -22.15
CA THR A 758 -31.40 -2.91 -23.54
C THR A 758 -32.47 -2.19 -24.36
N PRO A 759 -32.15 -1.64 -25.54
CA PRO A 759 -33.16 -1.10 -26.44
C PRO A 759 -33.99 -2.23 -27.09
N ASP A 760 -35.28 -1.97 -27.38
CA ASP A 760 -36.02 -2.82 -28.35
C ASP A 760 -35.76 -2.36 -29.79
N ALA A 761 -36.18 -3.19 -30.75
CA ALA A 761 -36.08 -2.88 -32.17
C ALA A 761 -36.66 -1.50 -32.53
N TRP A 762 -37.77 -1.09 -31.92
CA TRP A 762 -38.38 0.22 -32.19
C TRP A 762 -37.52 1.38 -31.66
N SER A 763 -36.95 1.23 -30.47
CA SER A 763 -36.08 2.22 -29.83
C SER A 763 -34.74 2.34 -30.56
N ILE A 764 -34.25 1.25 -31.14
CA ILE A 764 -33.15 1.28 -32.10
C ILE A 764 -33.59 2.11 -33.31
N LEU A 765 -34.64 1.68 -34.04
CA LEU A 765 -35.11 2.34 -35.28
C LEU A 765 -35.37 3.84 -35.12
N SER A 766 -35.96 4.26 -34.00
CA SER A 766 -36.26 5.66 -33.69
C SER A 766 -35.10 6.44 -33.06
N ASP A 767 -33.94 5.79 -32.84
CA ASP A 767 -32.78 6.32 -32.12
C ASP A 767 -33.12 6.89 -30.73
N LYS A 768 -34.17 6.36 -30.08
CA LYS A 768 -34.80 6.95 -28.89
C LYS A 768 -33.82 7.20 -27.75
N PHE A 769 -32.88 6.28 -27.54
CA PHE A 769 -31.93 6.34 -26.44
C PHE A 769 -30.55 6.87 -26.87
N ASN A 770 -30.36 7.23 -28.14
CA ASN A 770 -29.08 7.69 -28.67
C ASN A 770 -27.91 6.70 -28.45
N GLY A 771 -28.19 5.40 -28.52
CA GLY A 771 -27.20 4.33 -28.41
C GLY A 771 -26.93 3.78 -26.99
N LEU A 772 -26.19 2.68 -26.94
CA LEU A 772 -25.81 1.96 -25.72
C LEU A 772 -24.97 2.84 -24.77
N ARG A 773 -24.10 3.70 -25.31
CA ARG A 773 -23.30 4.66 -24.54
C ARG A 773 -24.14 5.52 -23.61
N ASN A 774 -25.26 6.04 -24.11
CA ASN A 774 -26.15 6.90 -23.35
C ASN A 774 -27.02 6.09 -22.36
N MET A 775 -27.40 4.86 -22.72
CA MET A 775 -28.08 3.95 -21.79
C MET A 775 -27.18 3.55 -20.60
N ALA A 776 -25.90 3.30 -20.85
CA ALA A 776 -24.90 3.07 -19.81
C ALA A 776 -24.66 4.32 -18.96
N ASP A 777 -24.58 5.51 -19.58
CA ASP A 777 -24.42 6.79 -18.87
C ASP A 777 -25.55 7.05 -17.86
N LEU A 778 -26.78 6.69 -18.25
CA LEU A 778 -27.97 6.82 -17.40
C LEU A 778 -28.00 5.82 -16.24
N SER A 779 -27.30 4.69 -16.32
CA SER A 779 -27.53 3.56 -15.43
C SER A 779 -26.30 3.12 -14.61
N ASN A 780 -25.07 3.29 -15.12
CA ASN A 780 -23.86 2.74 -14.51
C ASN A 780 -23.51 3.37 -13.15
N HIS A 781 -23.79 4.66 -12.95
CA HIS A 781 -23.65 5.30 -11.63
C HIS A 781 -24.58 4.65 -10.60
N ASN A 782 -25.83 4.38 -11.00
CA ASN A 782 -26.80 3.69 -10.13
C ASN A 782 -26.39 2.23 -9.86
N MET A 783 -25.95 1.48 -10.88
CA MET A 783 -25.46 0.11 -10.69
C MET A 783 -24.28 0.07 -9.72
N THR A 784 -23.33 0.99 -9.91
CA THR A 784 -22.17 1.12 -9.04
C THR A 784 -22.61 1.31 -7.59
N GLU A 785 -23.53 2.24 -7.34
CA GLU A 785 -24.08 2.47 -6.01
C GLU A 785 -24.75 1.21 -5.43
N TRP A 786 -25.63 0.55 -6.17
CA TRP A 786 -26.38 -0.60 -5.66
C TRP A 786 -25.47 -1.77 -5.33
N PHE A 787 -24.49 -2.08 -6.17
CA PHE A 787 -23.57 -3.20 -5.92
C PHE A 787 -22.48 -2.86 -4.92
N ARG A 788 -22.08 -1.59 -4.79
CA ARG A 788 -21.17 -1.14 -3.74
C ARG A 788 -21.85 -1.18 -2.37
N ASP A 789 -23.07 -0.65 -2.25
CA ASP A 789 -23.68 -0.36 -0.96
C ASP A 789 -24.68 -1.44 -0.50
N GLU A 790 -25.47 -2.02 -1.42
CA GLU A 790 -26.61 -2.88 -1.08
C GLU A 790 -26.36 -4.36 -1.41
N TRP A 791 -25.85 -4.67 -2.59
CA TRP A 791 -26.01 -5.99 -3.21
C TRP A 791 -24.72 -6.79 -3.42
N GLY A 792 -23.54 -6.17 -3.36
CA GLY A 792 -22.29 -6.87 -3.70
C GLY A 792 -21.96 -8.07 -2.80
N HIS A 793 -22.42 -8.08 -1.55
CA HIS A 793 -22.31 -9.25 -0.66
C HIS A 793 -23.09 -10.48 -1.14
N LYS A 794 -24.09 -10.30 -2.01
CA LYS A 794 -24.88 -11.40 -2.62
C LYS A 794 -24.44 -11.71 -4.06
N ALA A 795 -23.79 -10.78 -4.74
CA ALA A 795 -23.45 -10.88 -6.16
C ALA A 795 -22.48 -12.04 -6.46
N ASN A 796 -22.62 -12.69 -7.62
CA ASN A 796 -21.64 -13.65 -8.14
C ASN A 796 -20.89 -13.09 -9.34
N ILE A 797 -21.56 -12.79 -10.44
CA ILE A 797 -21.00 -11.99 -11.53
C ILE A 797 -21.87 -10.75 -11.69
N VAL A 798 -21.25 -9.59 -11.95
CA VAL A 798 -21.97 -8.40 -12.45
C VAL A 798 -21.29 -7.94 -13.72
N ALA A 799 -22.02 -8.04 -14.83
CA ALA A 799 -21.59 -7.58 -16.14
C ALA A 799 -22.27 -6.25 -16.46
N VAL A 800 -21.51 -5.31 -17.04
CA VAL A 800 -22.00 -3.98 -17.43
C VAL A 800 -21.51 -3.61 -18.84
N ASP A 801 -22.22 -2.69 -19.49
CA ASP A 801 -21.71 -1.99 -20.67
C ASP A 801 -20.71 -0.90 -20.24
N PHE A 802 -19.65 -0.72 -21.03
CA PHE A 802 -18.57 0.26 -20.81
C PHE A 802 -17.98 0.17 -19.41
N ILE A 803 -17.28 -0.92 -19.10
CA ILE A 803 -16.88 -1.26 -17.73
C ILE A 803 -16.20 -0.12 -16.95
N ARG A 804 -15.40 0.71 -17.62
CA ARG A 804 -14.70 1.86 -17.02
C ARG A 804 -15.61 3.03 -16.62
N SER A 805 -16.86 3.08 -17.11
CA SER A 805 -17.87 4.06 -16.67
C SER A 805 -18.61 3.62 -15.41
N SER A 806 -18.17 2.54 -14.77
CA SER A 806 -18.71 2.03 -13.51
C SER A 806 -17.61 1.81 -12.46
N GLY A 807 -17.98 1.84 -11.18
CA GLY A 807 -17.13 1.46 -10.05
C GLY A 807 -17.23 -0.04 -9.70
N ILE A 808 -17.74 -0.88 -10.60
CA ILE A 808 -18.07 -2.29 -10.28
C ILE A 808 -16.83 -3.13 -9.92
N VAL A 809 -15.68 -2.80 -10.50
CA VAL A 809 -14.39 -3.45 -10.17
C VAL A 809 -14.01 -3.17 -8.71
N ALA A 810 -14.10 -1.91 -8.29
CA ALA A 810 -13.80 -1.52 -6.91
C ALA A 810 -14.78 -2.20 -5.93
N ALA A 811 -16.08 -2.22 -6.27
CA ALA A 811 -17.10 -2.92 -5.48
C ALA A 811 -16.80 -4.43 -5.36
N ALA A 812 -16.39 -5.09 -6.45
CA ALA A 812 -16.08 -6.51 -6.45
C ALA A 812 -14.84 -6.84 -5.59
N ILE A 813 -13.77 -6.05 -5.71
CA ILE A 813 -12.55 -6.21 -4.90
C ILE A 813 -12.90 -6.13 -3.41
N ARG A 814 -13.64 -5.07 -3.02
CA ARG A 814 -14.10 -4.84 -1.65
C ARG A 814 -14.92 -6.01 -1.11
N TRP A 815 -16.00 -6.37 -1.79
CA TRP A 815 -16.92 -7.40 -1.29
C TRP A 815 -16.31 -8.79 -1.22
N ASN A 816 -15.34 -9.11 -2.07
CA ASN A 816 -14.64 -10.39 -1.97
C ASN A 816 -13.77 -10.51 -0.71
N ARG A 817 -13.19 -9.40 -0.23
CA ARG A 817 -12.49 -9.35 1.06
C ARG A 817 -13.47 -9.61 2.20
N GLU A 818 -14.59 -8.89 2.21
CA GLU A 818 -15.65 -9.00 3.22
C GLU A 818 -16.27 -10.40 3.31
N LYS A 819 -16.62 -10.99 2.16
CA LYS A 819 -17.17 -12.36 2.08
C LYS A 819 -16.25 -13.40 2.70
N SER A 820 -14.93 -13.20 2.60
CA SER A 820 -13.97 -14.08 3.22
C SER A 820 -13.95 -13.93 4.75
N PHE A 821 -13.91 -12.69 5.23
CA PHE A 821 -13.87 -12.38 6.66
C PHE A 821 -15.08 -12.95 7.41
N ALA A 822 -16.29 -12.76 6.87
CA ALA A 822 -17.52 -13.31 7.46
C ALA A 822 -17.53 -14.85 7.55
N ARG A 823 -16.81 -15.56 6.66
CA ARG A 823 -16.66 -17.04 6.72
C ARG A 823 -15.68 -17.49 7.81
N LEU A 824 -14.63 -16.71 8.07
CA LEU A 824 -13.67 -17.01 9.13
C LEU A 824 -14.31 -16.90 10.52
N GLN A 825 -15.10 -15.83 10.76
CA GLN A 825 -15.84 -15.67 12.03
C GLN A 825 -16.89 -16.77 12.27
N LYS A 826 -17.62 -17.20 11.22
CA LYS A 826 -18.56 -18.33 11.37
C LYS A 826 -17.86 -19.65 11.69
N ARG A 827 -16.60 -19.85 11.29
CA ARG A 827 -15.83 -21.07 11.61
C ARG A 827 -15.25 -21.05 13.02
N SER A 828 -14.90 -19.88 13.58
CA SER A 828 -14.43 -19.77 14.97
C SER A 828 -15.57 -19.96 15.99
N LEU A 829 -16.80 -19.61 15.63
CA LEU A 829 -18.00 -19.81 16.47
C LEU A 829 -18.56 -21.25 16.47
N ILE A 830 -18.00 -22.16 15.65
CA ILE A 830 -18.50 -23.55 15.48
C ILE A 830 -17.48 -24.58 15.99
N LYS A 831 -16.41 -24.16 16.68
CA LYS A 831 -15.57 -25.12 17.42
C LYS A 831 -16.05 -25.22 18.87
N PRO A 832 -16.56 -26.37 19.33
CA PRO A 832 -16.81 -26.63 20.74
C PRO A 832 -15.51 -26.73 21.54
#